data_AF-A0A932DU86-F1
#
_entry.id   AF-A0A932DU86-F1
#
_cell.length_a   1.000
_cell.length_b   1.000
_cell.length_c   1.000
_cell.angle_alpha   90.00
_cell.angle_beta   90.00
_cell.angle_gamma   90.00
#
_symmetry.space_group_name_H-M   'P 1'
#
loop_
_entity.id
_entity.type
_entity.pdbx_description
1 polymer ?
#
loop_
_entity_poly.entity_id
_entity_poly.type
_entity_poly.pdbx_seq_one_letter_code
_entity_poly.pdbx_strand_id
1 'polypeptide(L)'
;MSVQATAVARPARGMYLAVLSLLAVSFMLFQIAVLRELRFQLSTLFTLTPFLFSGVITFIGLGSLAAGRVVGTSQRILGWSAALLPLMLLPLFGAVITMPQNIIDYWSPAFSYGTGPWVPSTGDLYLRSIILAFLAVAVVGYGPVFFLQGVIFTLYFREGRQEGILSNVYAVDLIASGLGALLGGALSFVLTPVQTAVAAAALLLVTLWVAFRYLGIGLPRVAVVSALGLALIAVELGAGALQWFETPPWMGKELAYTQWSRYRRIDVLDFPDRLTVLTDGLPFHHHNRNDAVHAGHPRALAALLARANPQVRNVLILGSGTGSDVRIFRHVVPRDLRLVAVELDGGFVDTTRAFPWLWNDYRTADIVVQEGRYFLENSPETFDIVLYAYIDPQSAISNIGLPDANFMYTDAGLRRAYAKVRPGGYFVLSRVYLVNEADEFVRRLSATLLAAGVPPAEVRLYRSRETAAWGYYGQLATIHALVKKGGAPPAFEDPRVVPVAWVEGGRPTTDFFPLSMVTGVWFGILVEFIRQSWLGVVLVAVVVLALLLRIGTSVGHFNFFLLGFGSFLLESLVLFQSFLLIGDPSLSAAVAVGVFLVWNGVGSLLSVRFEQARWFYAVVPVAVGLYALTAPVLNVQTITLPVGLRTLAFSAHLALGGIVAGAMFPIALRSFGRERVSSMFFIDLVGCALAPVAFWLALSFVGIWLVGAGAVASYAVVGGILASRR
;
A
#
# COMPACT_ATOMS: atom_id res chain seq x y z
N MET A 1 -17.51 -58.12 -16.17
CA MET A 1 -16.88 -57.27 -17.19
C MET A 1 -15.99 -56.26 -16.49
N SER A 2 -14.68 -56.52 -16.42
CA SER A 2 -13.69 -55.56 -15.92
C SER A 2 -13.53 -54.46 -16.96
N VAL A 3 -14.06 -53.27 -16.68
CA VAL A 3 -13.75 -52.07 -17.48
C VAL A 3 -12.25 -51.85 -17.34
N GLN A 4 -11.48 -52.21 -18.38
CA GLN A 4 -10.09 -51.80 -18.50
C GLN A 4 -10.10 -50.28 -18.51
N ALA A 5 -9.83 -49.67 -17.35
CA ALA A 5 -9.60 -48.24 -17.26
C ALA A 5 -8.41 -47.94 -18.16
N THR A 6 -8.69 -47.37 -19.33
CA THR A 6 -7.67 -46.85 -20.23
C THR A 6 -6.81 -45.90 -19.41
N ALA A 7 -5.54 -46.28 -19.21
CA ALA A 7 -4.59 -45.47 -18.48
C ALA A 7 -4.42 -44.17 -19.26
N VAL A 8 -5.13 -43.12 -18.82
CA VAL A 8 -4.98 -41.77 -19.37
C VAL A 8 -3.51 -41.43 -19.22
N ALA A 9 -2.84 -41.21 -20.35
CA ALA A 9 -1.42 -40.91 -20.40
C ALA A 9 -1.13 -39.74 -19.45
N ARG A 10 -0.31 -39.99 -18.43
CA ARG A 10 -0.02 -38.97 -17.43
C ARG A 10 0.67 -37.79 -18.13
N PRO A 11 0.22 -36.57 -17.88
CA PRO A 11 0.81 -35.39 -18.50
C PRO A 11 2.25 -35.23 -18.07
N ALA A 12 3.08 -34.68 -18.97
CA ALA A 12 4.45 -34.34 -18.64
C ALA A 12 4.44 -33.30 -17.51
N ARG A 13 5.13 -33.61 -16.40
CA ARG A 13 5.34 -32.73 -15.23
C ARG A 13 5.62 -31.27 -15.59
N GLY A 14 6.34 -31.03 -16.69
CA GLY A 14 6.63 -29.68 -17.18
C GLY A 14 5.39 -28.87 -17.57
N MET A 15 4.41 -29.48 -18.24
CA MET A 15 3.18 -28.78 -18.65
C MET A 15 2.33 -28.39 -17.44
N TYR A 16 2.27 -29.26 -16.43
CA TYR A 16 1.59 -29.00 -15.16
C TYR A 16 2.15 -27.75 -14.46
N LEU A 17 3.47 -27.69 -14.33
CA LEU A 17 4.15 -26.55 -13.70
C LEU A 17 4.02 -25.28 -14.57
N ALA A 18 4.08 -25.38 -15.90
CA ALA A 18 3.92 -24.24 -16.79
C ALA A 18 2.52 -23.60 -16.68
N VAL A 19 1.45 -24.41 -16.62
CA VAL A 19 0.08 -23.90 -16.41
C VAL A 19 -0.03 -23.20 -15.07
N LEU A 20 0.51 -23.78 -14.01
CA LEU A 20 0.52 -23.16 -12.69
C LEU A 20 1.27 -21.82 -12.68
N SER A 21 2.42 -21.73 -13.35
CA SER A 21 3.17 -20.47 -13.47
C SER A 21 2.35 -19.37 -14.12
N LEU A 22 1.67 -19.67 -15.23
CA LEU A 22 0.88 -18.66 -15.96
C LEU A 22 -0.33 -18.19 -15.13
N LEU A 23 -0.98 -19.12 -14.42
CA LEU A 23 -2.05 -18.79 -13.47
C LEU A 23 -1.55 -17.86 -12.36
N ALA A 24 -0.43 -18.21 -11.72
CA ALA A 24 0.17 -17.42 -10.63
C ALA A 24 0.54 -16.00 -11.07
N VAL A 25 1.21 -15.85 -12.22
CA VAL A 25 1.53 -14.53 -12.80
C VAL A 25 0.23 -13.75 -13.07
N SER A 26 -0.77 -14.38 -13.67
CA SER A 26 -2.04 -13.70 -13.98
C SER A 26 -2.79 -13.25 -12.74
N PHE A 27 -2.89 -14.08 -11.70
CA PHE A 27 -3.55 -13.71 -10.46
C PHE A 27 -2.82 -12.53 -9.79
N MET A 28 -1.50 -12.52 -9.83
CA MET A 28 -0.73 -11.42 -9.27
C MET A 28 -0.93 -10.10 -10.04
N LEU A 29 -0.95 -10.15 -11.39
CA LEU A 29 -1.27 -8.97 -12.21
C LEU A 29 -2.67 -8.43 -11.89
N PHE A 30 -3.66 -9.33 -11.78
CA PHE A 30 -5.02 -8.95 -11.40
C PHE A 30 -5.08 -8.36 -9.98
N GLN A 31 -4.37 -8.95 -9.02
CA GLN A 31 -4.29 -8.45 -7.65
C GLN A 31 -3.72 -7.02 -7.60
N ILE A 32 -2.67 -6.74 -8.39
CA ILE A 32 -2.10 -5.40 -8.51
C ILE A 32 -3.10 -4.42 -9.12
N ALA A 33 -3.84 -4.83 -10.17
CA ALA A 33 -4.90 -4.01 -10.75
C ALA A 33 -5.99 -3.67 -9.72
N VAL A 34 -6.48 -4.68 -8.99
CA VAL A 34 -7.51 -4.50 -7.94
C VAL A 34 -7.02 -3.60 -6.82
N LEU A 35 -5.76 -3.76 -6.39
CA LEU A 35 -5.19 -2.93 -5.32
C LEU A 35 -5.07 -1.47 -5.73
N ARG A 36 -4.62 -1.18 -6.96
CA ARG A 36 -4.54 0.19 -7.47
C ARG A 36 -5.92 0.83 -7.64
N GLU A 37 -6.88 0.07 -8.13
CA GLU A 37 -8.26 0.56 -8.32
C GLU A 37 -8.97 0.82 -7.00
N LEU A 38 -8.90 -0.13 -6.05
CA LEU A 38 -9.52 0.06 -4.73
C LEU A 38 -8.88 1.19 -3.94
N ARG A 39 -7.59 1.45 -4.15
CA ARG A 39 -6.92 2.63 -3.61
C ARG A 39 -7.61 3.93 -4.05
N PHE A 40 -7.95 4.05 -5.33
CA PHE A 40 -8.70 5.18 -5.86
C PHE A 40 -10.13 5.21 -5.31
N GLN A 41 -10.83 4.09 -5.45
CA GLN A 41 -12.27 4.00 -5.17
C GLN A 41 -12.66 4.07 -3.69
N LEU A 42 -11.75 3.74 -2.78
CA LEU A 42 -12.00 3.81 -1.34
C LEU A 42 -11.24 4.98 -0.70
N SER A 43 -10.44 5.72 -1.47
CA SER A 43 -9.76 6.96 -1.04
C SER A 43 -8.93 6.83 0.25
N THR A 44 -8.58 5.60 0.65
CA THR A 44 -8.00 5.25 1.95
C THR A 44 -6.94 4.17 1.78
N LEU A 45 -5.94 4.51 0.97
CA LEU A 45 -4.74 3.75 0.66
C LEU A 45 -4.23 2.82 1.75
N PHE A 46 -4.11 3.35 2.95
CA PHE A 46 -3.22 2.78 3.94
C PHE A 46 -3.99 1.92 4.94
N THR A 47 -5.17 2.36 5.37
CA THR A 47 -5.96 1.60 6.35
C THR A 47 -6.60 0.36 5.77
N LEU A 48 -7.01 0.40 4.50
CA LEU A 48 -7.63 -0.76 3.87
C LEU A 48 -6.67 -1.72 3.20
N THR A 49 -5.43 -1.34 2.89
CA THR A 49 -4.46 -2.29 2.29
C THR A 49 -4.33 -3.59 3.12
N PRO A 50 -4.16 -3.53 4.45
CA PRO A 50 -4.17 -4.71 5.31
C PRO A 50 -5.48 -5.51 5.19
N PHE A 51 -6.63 -4.84 5.24
CA PHE A 51 -7.93 -5.50 5.11
C PHE A 51 -8.16 -6.08 3.71
N LEU A 52 -7.65 -5.45 2.66
CA LEU A 52 -7.70 -5.92 1.28
C LEU A 52 -6.88 -7.19 1.13
N PHE A 53 -5.64 -7.20 1.62
CA PHE A 53 -4.82 -8.41 1.67
C PHE A 53 -5.51 -9.51 2.48
N SER A 54 -6.02 -9.19 3.67
CA SER A 54 -6.80 -10.13 4.49
C SER A 54 -8.05 -10.63 3.75
N GLY A 55 -8.74 -9.78 2.99
CA GLY A 55 -9.92 -10.12 2.21
C GLY A 55 -9.58 -11.09 1.07
N VAL A 56 -8.58 -10.76 0.27
CA VAL A 56 -8.03 -11.64 -0.78
C VAL A 56 -7.65 -13.00 -0.21
N ILE A 57 -6.85 -13.02 0.86
CA ILE A 57 -6.40 -14.25 1.53
C ILE A 57 -7.59 -15.04 2.10
N THR A 58 -8.59 -14.35 2.65
CA THR A 58 -9.81 -14.99 3.17
C THR A 58 -10.57 -15.70 2.06
N PHE A 59 -10.75 -15.08 0.89
CA PHE A 59 -11.42 -15.72 -0.24
C PHE A 59 -10.62 -16.91 -0.80
N ILE A 60 -9.29 -16.81 -0.88
CA ILE A 60 -8.42 -17.96 -1.21
C ILE A 60 -8.63 -19.09 -0.19
N GLY A 61 -8.70 -18.76 1.10
CA GLY A 61 -8.95 -19.72 2.17
C GLY A 61 -10.32 -20.40 2.04
N LEU A 62 -11.38 -19.63 1.80
CA LEU A 62 -12.73 -20.16 1.58
C LEU A 62 -12.79 -21.09 0.36
N GLY A 63 -12.10 -20.72 -0.73
CA GLY A 63 -11.93 -21.55 -1.91
C GLY A 63 -11.22 -22.88 -1.60
N SER A 64 -10.15 -22.81 -0.81
CA SER A 64 -9.43 -24.00 -0.34
C SER A 64 -10.31 -24.95 0.46
N LEU A 65 -11.13 -24.43 1.38
CA LEU A 65 -12.11 -25.24 2.11
C LEU A 65 -13.16 -25.86 1.19
N ALA A 66 -13.64 -25.11 0.20
CA ALA A 66 -14.59 -25.61 -0.78
C ALA A 66 -14.01 -26.75 -1.61
N ALA A 67 -12.75 -26.66 -2.04
CA ALA A 67 -12.04 -27.73 -2.75
C ALA A 67 -12.01 -29.05 -1.97
N GLY A 68 -12.00 -29.00 -0.63
CA GLY A 68 -12.10 -30.19 0.22
C GLY A 68 -13.46 -30.90 0.21
N ARG A 69 -14.51 -30.25 -0.33
CA ARG A 69 -15.88 -30.77 -0.42
C ARG A 69 -16.32 -31.10 -1.84
N VAL A 70 -15.60 -30.65 -2.86
CA VAL A 70 -16.01 -30.90 -4.25
C VAL A 70 -15.85 -32.38 -4.60
N VAL A 71 -16.97 -33.01 -4.96
CA VAL A 71 -17.03 -34.40 -5.44
C VAL A 71 -16.79 -34.38 -6.95
N GLY A 72 -15.60 -34.76 -7.40
CA GLY A 72 -15.23 -34.79 -8.81
C GLY A 72 -13.74 -35.04 -9.03
N THR A 73 -13.36 -35.34 -10.27
CA THR A 73 -11.94 -35.40 -10.64
C THR A 73 -11.36 -34.00 -10.62
N SER A 74 -10.19 -33.82 -9.99
CA SER A 74 -9.48 -32.54 -9.94
C SER A 74 -9.39 -31.90 -11.33
N GLN A 75 -9.03 -32.71 -12.34
CA GLN A 75 -8.89 -32.28 -13.74
C GLN A 75 -10.16 -31.63 -14.28
N ARG A 76 -11.35 -32.16 -13.98
CA ARG A 76 -12.62 -31.58 -14.43
C ARG A 76 -12.90 -30.24 -13.76
N ILE A 77 -12.62 -30.14 -12.45
CA ILE A 77 -12.81 -28.90 -11.69
C ILE A 77 -11.83 -27.83 -12.18
N LEU A 78 -10.55 -28.18 -12.31
CA LEU A 78 -9.51 -27.32 -12.87
C LEU A 78 -9.85 -26.87 -14.29
N GLY A 79 -10.41 -27.77 -15.11
CA GLY A 79 -10.88 -27.46 -16.46
C GLY A 79 -11.98 -26.40 -16.49
N TRP A 80 -12.99 -26.53 -15.63
CA TRP A 80 -14.05 -25.53 -15.50
C TRP A 80 -13.53 -24.20 -14.96
N SER A 81 -12.71 -24.22 -13.90
CA SER A 81 -12.16 -22.99 -13.33
C SER A 81 -11.27 -22.26 -14.33
N ALA A 82 -10.40 -22.96 -15.07
CA ALA A 82 -9.55 -22.35 -16.09
C ALA A 82 -10.35 -21.78 -17.28
N ALA A 83 -11.46 -22.40 -17.66
CA ALA A 83 -12.34 -21.90 -18.72
C ALA A 83 -13.18 -20.69 -18.28
N LEU A 84 -13.55 -20.63 -17.00
CA LEU A 84 -14.42 -19.59 -16.48
C LEU A 84 -13.66 -18.29 -16.14
N LEU A 85 -12.43 -18.40 -15.63
CA LEU A 85 -11.61 -17.27 -15.18
C LEU A 85 -11.43 -16.15 -16.23
N PRO A 86 -11.06 -16.42 -17.50
CA PRO A 86 -10.90 -15.37 -18.51
C PRO A 86 -12.17 -14.55 -18.78
N LEU A 87 -13.34 -15.17 -18.60
CA LEU A 87 -14.65 -14.54 -18.84
C LEU A 87 -15.12 -13.74 -17.62
N MET A 88 -14.74 -14.14 -16.42
CA MET A 88 -15.13 -13.48 -15.18
C MET A 88 -14.29 -12.25 -14.86
N LEU A 89 -13.00 -12.24 -15.23
CA LEU A 89 -12.05 -11.25 -14.71
C LEU A 89 -12.45 -9.81 -15.02
N LEU A 90 -12.75 -9.46 -16.27
CA LEU A 90 -13.10 -8.09 -16.66
C LEU A 90 -14.47 -7.63 -16.12
N PRO A 91 -15.57 -8.42 -16.20
CA PRO A 91 -16.84 -8.03 -15.57
C PRO A 91 -16.73 -7.81 -14.06
N LEU A 92 -16.00 -8.68 -13.36
CA LEU A 92 -15.80 -8.55 -11.93
C LEU A 92 -14.89 -7.36 -11.58
N PHE A 93 -13.91 -7.04 -12.44
CA PHE A 93 -13.15 -5.80 -12.30
C PHE A 93 -14.03 -4.56 -12.51
N GLY A 94 -14.98 -4.61 -13.45
CA GLY A 94 -16.02 -3.59 -13.59
C GLY A 94 -16.84 -3.41 -12.31
N ALA A 95 -17.13 -4.48 -11.57
CA ALA A 95 -17.78 -4.38 -10.26
C ALA A 95 -16.87 -3.75 -9.19
N VAL A 96 -15.56 -3.99 -9.24
CA VAL A 96 -14.56 -3.32 -8.37
C VAL A 96 -14.60 -1.79 -8.57
N ILE A 97 -14.77 -1.33 -9.81
CA ILE A 97 -14.87 0.09 -10.16
C ILE A 97 -16.23 0.68 -9.74
N THR A 98 -17.31 0.05 -10.19
CA THR A 98 -18.65 0.66 -10.14
C THR A 98 -19.33 0.55 -8.77
N MET A 99 -19.06 -0.50 -7.99
CA MET A 99 -19.76 -0.67 -6.70
C MET A 99 -19.43 0.43 -5.68
N PRO A 100 -18.15 0.78 -5.44
CA PRO A 100 -17.82 1.86 -4.51
C PRO A 100 -18.46 3.18 -4.92
N GLN A 101 -18.46 3.50 -6.21
CA GLN A 101 -19.07 4.72 -6.75
C GLN A 101 -20.58 4.82 -6.47
N ASN A 102 -21.27 3.68 -6.37
CA ASN A 102 -22.71 3.63 -6.08
C ASN A 102 -23.02 3.56 -4.56
N ILE A 103 -22.05 3.17 -3.73
CA ILE A 103 -22.23 3.03 -2.28
C ILE A 103 -21.72 4.27 -1.52
N ILE A 104 -20.64 4.87 -2.00
CA ILE A 104 -20.01 6.03 -1.40
C ILE A 104 -20.62 7.29 -2.01
N ASP A 105 -21.38 8.02 -1.20
CA ASP A 105 -21.88 9.34 -1.58
C ASP A 105 -20.80 10.41 -1.35
N TYR A 106 -19.99 10.61 -2.40
CA TYR A 106 -18.93 11.63 -2.46
C TYR A 106 -19.45 13.08 -2.37
N TRP A 107 -20.75 13.32 -2.52
CA TRP A 107 -21.37 14.65 -2.38
C TRP A 107 -22.05 14.89 -1.06
N SER A 108 -22.19 13.85 -0.23
CA SER A 108 -22.72 14.04 1.11
C SER A 108 -21.90 15.14 1.82
N PRO A 109 -22.52 15.93 2.72
CA PRO A 109 -21.80 16.85 3.58
C PRO A 109 -20.65 16.22 4.39
N ALA A 110 -20.50 14.89 4.34
CA ALA A 110 -19.34 14.15 4.84
C ALA A 110 -18.05 14.41 4.07
N PHE A 111 -18.14 14.73 2.77
CA PHE A 111 -16.99 14.91 1.87
C PHE A 111 -16.79 16.35 1.41
N SER A 112 -17.84 17.18 1.45
CA SER A 112 -17.70 18.59 1.10
C SER A 112 -17.04 19.35 2.25
N TYR A 113 -16.01 20.13 1.93
CA TYR A 113 -15.41 21.14 2.80
C TYR A 113 -16.44 22.21 3.16
N GLY A 114 -17.39 21.88 4.03
CA GLY A 114 -18.31 22.84 4.61
C GLY A 114 -17.59 23.60 5.72
N THR A 115 -17.25 24.87 5.50
CA THR A 115 -16.71 25.77 6.53
C THR A 115 -17.77 26.27 7.53
N GLY A 116 -18.88 25.54 7.66
CA GLY A 116 -20.00 25.92 8.51
C GLY A 116 -19.90 25.31 9.91
N PRO A 117 -20.13 26.06 11.00
CA PRO A 117 -20.04 25.58 12.39
C PRO A 117 -21.11 24.54 12.81
N TRP A 118 -21.96 24.07 11.88
CA TRP A 118 -23.17 23.28 12.20
C TRP A 118 -23.43 22.09 11.27
N VAL A 119 -22.40 21.49 10.66
CA VAL A 119 -22.60 20.21 9.95
C VAL A 119 -22.57 19.07 10.99
N PRO A 120 -23.66 18.28 11.17
CA PRO A 120 -23.68 17.14 12.08
C PRO A 120 -22.54 16.15 11.77
N SER A 121 -22.18 15.29 12.73
CA SER A 121 -21.12 14.28 12.60
C SER A 121 -21.38 13.29 11.44
N THR A 122 -20.96 13.66 10.23
CA THR A 122 -21.21 12.93 8.99
C THR A 122 -20.23 11.77 8.75
N GLY A 123 -19.16 11.66 9.53
CA GLY A 123 -18.16 10.62 9.25
C GLY A 123 -18.54 9.20 9.69
N ASP A 124 -19.56 9.00 10.54
CA ASP A 124 -20.15 7.67 10.77
C ASP A 124 -20.74 7.10 9.47
N LEU A 125 -21.40 7.96 8.68
CA LEU A 125 -21.92 7.60 7.37
C LEU A 125 -20.79 7.31 6.39
N TYR A 126 -19.73 8.12 6.39
CA TYR A 126 -18.55 7.91 5.53
C TYR A 126 -17.88 6.56 5.77
N LEU A 127 -17.50 6.27 7.02
CA LEU A 127 -16.83 5.01 7.35
C LEU A 127 -17.74 3.82 7.05
N ARG A 128 -19.02 3.91 7.43
CA ARG A 128 -20.00 2.87 7.12
C ARG A 128 -20.08 2.64 5.62
N SER A 129 -20.15 3.69 4.79
CA SER A 129 -20.15 3.57 3.33
C SER A 129 -18.85 2.95 2.80
N ILE A 130 -17.68 3.32 3.32
CA ILE A 130 -16.42 2.67 2.94
C ILE A 130 -16.41 1.18 3.29
N ILE A 131 -16.81 0.82 4.51
CA ILE A 131 -16.84 -0.58 4.94
C ILE A 131 -17.83 -1.37 4.09
N LEU A 132 -19.02 -0.82 3.83
CA LEU A 132 -20.01 -1.44 2.96
C LEU A 132 -19.51 -1.58 1.52
N ALA A 133 -18.85 -0.55 0.98
CA ALA A 133 -18.25 -0.58 -0.35
C ALA A 133 -17.14 -1.64 -0.44
N PHE A 134 -16.25 -1.67 0.55
CA PHE A 134 -15.19 -2.66 0.66
C PHE A 134 -15.77 -4.08 0.71
N LEU A 135 -16.76 -4.35 1.57
CA LEU A 135 -17.39 -5.65 1.69
C LEU A 135 -18.13 -6.05 0.40
N ALA A 136 -18.85 -5.12 -0.22
CA ALA A 136 -19.56 -5.37 -1.47
C ALA A 136 -18.58 -5.73 -2.60
N VAL A 137 -17.51 -4.95 -2.77
CA VAL A 137 -16.46 -5.24 -3.76
C VAL A 137 -15.71 -6.52 -3.44
N ALA A 138 -15.46 -6.81 -2.17
CA ALA A 138 -14.82 -8.05 -1.76
C ALA A 138 -15.69 -9.25 -2.15
N VAL A 139 -16.99 -9.21 -1.91
CA VAL A 139 -17.91 -10.34 -2.17
C VAL A 139 -18.27 -10.48 -3.65
N VAL A 140 -18.55 -9.37 -4.33
CA VAL A 140 -19.11 -9.39 -5.69
C VAL A 140 -18.09 -8.98 -6.76
N GLY A 141 -17.05 -8.23 -6.40
CA GLY A 141 -15.96 -7.87 -7.29
C GLY A 141 -14.86 -8.93 -7.29
N TYR A 142 -13.83 -8.76 -6.46
CA TYR A 142 -12.63 -9.59 -6.55
C TYR A 142 -12.74 -10.98 -5.90
N GLY A 143 -13.57 -11.14 -4.87
CA GLY A 143 -13.65 -12.37 -4.08
C GLY A 143 -13.93 -13.65 -4.88
N PRO A 144 -14.83 -13.66 -5.88
CA PRO A 144 -15.05 -14.85 -6.70
C PRO A 144 -13.80 -15.30 -7.46
N VAL A 145 -12.96 -14.38 -7.93
CA VAL A 145 -11.69 -14.70 -8.61
C VAL A 145 -10.73 -15.38 -7.64
N PHE A 146 -10.54 -14.78 -6.46
CA PHE A 146 -9.63 -15.30 -5.43
C PHE A 146 -10.16 -16.58 -4.76
N PHE A 147 -11.47 -16.75 -4.69
CA PHE A 147 -12.11 -18.01 -4.29
C PHE A 147 -11.76 -19.13 -5.28
N LEU A 148 -11.88 -18.87 -6.59
CA LEU A 148 -11.49 -19.84 -7.61
C LEU A 148 -9.98 -20.13 -7.57
N GLN A 149 -9.14 -19.12 -7.34
CA GLN A 149 -7.70 -19.30 -7.10
C GLN A 149 -7.45 -20.28 -5.94
N GLY A 150 -8.14 -20.09 -4.81
CA GLY A 150 -8.07 -21.00 -3.66
C GLY A 150 -8.49 -22.43 -3.98
N VAL A 151 -9.56 -22.61 -4.77
CA VAL A 151 -9.98 -23.94 -5.23
C VAL A 151 -8.89 -24.58 -6.09
N ILE A 152 -8.36 -23.84 -7.07
CA ILE A 152 -7.35 -24.31 -8.00
C ILE A 152 -6.09 -24.73 -7.25
N PHE A 153 -5.49 -23.85 -6.45
CA PHE A 153 -4.22 -24.12 -5.77
C PHE A 153 -4.31 -25.29 -4.79
N THR A 154 -5.43 -25.43 -4.07
CA THR A 154 -5.62 -26.60 -3.19
C THR A 154 -5.70 -27.91 -3.95
N LEU A 155 -6.30 -27.92 -5.14
CA LEU A 155 -6.29 -29.11 -6.01
C LEU A 155 -4.88 -29.40 -6.52
N TYR A 156 -4.13 -28.38 -6.94
CA TYR A 156 -2.72 -28.51 -7.33
C TYR A 156 -1.86 -29.06 -6.19
N PHE A 157 -1.98 -28.54 -4.96
CA PHE A 157 -1.23 -29.06 -3.81
C PHE A 157 -1.63 -30.47 -3.43
N ARG A 158 -2.91 -30.84 -3.55
CA ARG A 158 -3.37 -32.21 -3.32
C ARG A 158 -2.72 -33.19 -4.30
N GLU A 159 -2.75 -32.87 -5.58
CA GLU A 159 -2.12 -33.71 -6.63
C GLU A 159 -0.61 -33.73 -6.48
N GLY A 160 0.03 -32.57 -6.31
CA GLY A 160 1.46 -32.46 -6.11
C GLY A 160 1.96 -33.25 -4.90
N ARG A 161 1.15 -33.33 -3.82
CA ARG A 161 1.44 -34.19 -2.66
C ARG A 161 1.34 -35.69 -3.01
N GLN A 162 0.30 -36.09 -3.74
CA GLN A 162 0.13 -37.49 -4.16
C GLN A 162 1.24 -37.95 -5.12
N GLU A 163 1.75 -37.04 -5.95
CA GLU A 163 2.81 -37.31 -6.91
C GLU A 163 4.23 -37.08 -6.36
N GLY A 164 4.37 -36.65 -5.11
CA GLY A 164 5.68 -36.38 -4.50
C GLY A 164 6.42 -35.17 -5.10
N ILE A 165 5.71 -34.28 -5.80
CA ILE A 165 6.26 -33.05 -6.40
C ILE A 165 5.82 -31.78 -5.68
N LEU A 166 5.24 -31.89 -4.48
CA LEU A 166 4.68 -30.78 -3.69
C LEU A 166 5.61 -29.57 -3.57
N SER A 167 6.90 -29.81 -3.28
CA SER A 167 7.91 -28.74 -3.19
C SER A 167 8.07 -27.96 -4.49
N ASN A 168 7.97 -28.63 -5.64
CA ASN A 168 8.05 -27.97 -6.94
C ASN A 168 6.79 -27.18 -7.26
N VAL A 169 5.61 -27.72 -6.93
CA VAL A 169 4.32 -27.03 -7.13
C VAL A 169 4.32 -25.72 -6.35
N TYR A 170 4.64 -25.79 -5.06
CA TYR A 170 4.68 -24.61 -4.19
C TYR A 170 5.79 -23.63 -4.60
N ALA A 171 6.97 -24.13 -4.99
CA ALA A 171 8.04 -23.27 -5.47
C ALA A 171 7.67 -22.51 -6.75
N VAL A 172 7.03 -23.18 -7.69
CA VAL A 172 6.61 -22.59 -8.96
C VAL A 172 5.54 -21.53 -8.75
N ASP A 173 4.54 -21.81 -7.90
CA ASP A 173 3.52 -20.83 -7.52
C ASP A 173 4.15 -19.56 -6.93
N LEU A 174 5.06 -19.71 -5.95
CA LEU A 174 5.72 -18.59 -5.31
C LEU A 174 6.65 -17.82 -6.26
N ILE A 175 7.49 -18.50 -7.04
CA ILE A 175 8.40 -17.82 -7.98
C ILE A 175 7.59 -17.09 -9.05
N ALA A 176 6.58 -17.74 -9.62
CA ALA A 176 5.75 -17.15 -10.67
C ALA A 176 4.91 -15.97 -10.13
N SER A 177 4.32 -16.10 -8.95
CA SER A 177 3.65 -14.98 -8.25
C SER A 177 4.63 -13.85 -7.96
N GLY A 178 5.86 -14.16 -7.53
CA GLY A 178 6.90 -13.16 -7.28
C GLY A 178 7.34 -12.42 -8.55
N LEU A 179 7.53 -13.13 -9.66
CA LEU A 179 7.81 -12.55 -10.97
C LEU A 179 6.61 -11.73 -11.49
N GLY A 180 5.38 -12.19 -11.25
CA GLY A 180 4.16 -11.45 -11.54
C GLY A 180 4.07 -10.14 -10.75
N ALA A 181 4.54 -10.13 -9.50
CA ALA A 181 4.56 -8.93 -8.68
C ALA A 181 5.59 -7.92 -9.20
N LEU A 182 6.80 -8.38 -9.52
CA LEU A 182 7.84 -7.54 -10.13
C LEU A 182 7.41 -6.98 -11.49
N LEU A 183 6.85 -7.83 -12.35
CA LEU A 183 6.35 -7.44 -13.67
C LEU A 183 5.18 -6.47 -13.54
N GLY A 184 4.19 -6.75 -12.69
CA GLY A 184 3.05 -5.86 -12.47
C GLY A 184 3.47 -4.51 -11.89
N GLY A 185 4.45 -4.50 -10.98
CA GLY A 185 5.10 -3.28 -10.49
C GLY A 185 5.76 -2.48 -11.61
N ALA A 186 6.56 -3.12 -12.46
CA ALA A 186 7.19 -2.47 -13.61
C ALA A 186 6.17 -1.98 -14.66
N LEU A 187 5.12 -2.76 -14.92
CA LEU A 187 4.05 -2.38 -15.85
C LEU A 187 3.20 -1.23 -15.30
N SER A 188 3.09 -1.07 -13.98
CA SER A 188 2.33 0.03 -13.37
C SER A 188 2.85 1.44 -13.72
N PHE A 189 4.09 1.53 -14.24
CA PHE A 189 4.66 2.78 -14.75
C PHE A 189 4.03 3.23 -16.07
N VAL A 190 3.45 2.30 -16.83
CA VAL A 190 2.94 2.57 -18.19
C VAL A 190 1.50 2.13 -18.39
N LEU A 191 1.00 1.19 -17.58
CA LEU A 191 -0.36 0.68 -17.66
C LEU A 191 -1.25 1.25 -16.57
N THR A 192 -2.50 1.55 -16.92
CA THR A 192 -3.58 1.81 -15.95
C THR A 192 -4.01 0.51 -15.24
N PRO A 193 -4.78 0.59 -14.13
CA PRO A 193 -5.35 -0.59 -13.49
C PRO A 193 -6.19 -1.44 -14.46
N VAL A 194 -7.08 -0.82 -15.24
CA VAL A 194 -7.86 -1.52 -16.29
C VAL A 194 -6.97 -2.23 -17.30
N GLN A 195 -5.93 -1.57 -17.83
CA GLN A 195 -5.00 -2.19 -18.79
C GLN A 195 -4.24 -3.36 -18.17
N THR A 196 -3.91 -3.28 -16.88
CA THR A 196 -3.28 -4.37 -16.13
C THR A 196 -4.25 -5.56 -15.97
N ALA A 197 -5.54 -5.30 -15.70
CA ALA A 197 -6.58 -6.34 -15.66
C ALA A 197 -6.81 -7.00 -17.04
N VAL A 198 -6.76 -6.21 -18.12
CA VAL A 198 -6.79 -6.73 -19.50
C VAL A 198 -5.59 -7.63 -19.79
N ALA A 199 -4.39 -7.24 -19.37
CA ALA A 199 -3.19 -8.06 -19.52
C ALA A 199 -3.31 -9.40 -18.75
N ALA A 200 -3.87 -9.36 -17.53
CA ALA A 200 -4.17 -10.58 -16.76
C ALA A 200 -5.19 -11.48 -17.50
N ALA A 201 -6.29 -10.92 -18.01
CA ALA A 201 -7.29 -11.67 -18.78
C ALA A 201 -6.68 -12.32 -20.04
N ALA A 202 -5.84 -11.59 -20.77
CA ALA A 202 -5.14 -12.12 -21.94
C ALA A 202 -4.20 -13.29 -21.56
N LEU A 203 -3.49 -13.18 -20.44
CA LEU A 203 -2.62 -14.25 -19.94
C LEU A 203 -3.41 -15.49 -19.52
N LEU A 204 -4.63 -15.34 -18.98
CA LEU A 204 -5.52 -16.48 -18.70
C LEU A 204 -6.00 -17.17 -19.97
N LEU A 205 -6.23 -16.44 -21.05
CA LEU A 205 -6.54 -17.04 -22.35
C LEU A 205 -5.37 -17.88 -22.87
N VAL A 206 -4.14 -17.36 -22.79
CA VAL A 206 -2.92 -18.13 -23.12
C VAL A 206 -2.82 -19.37 -22.23
N THR A 207 -3.07 -19.22 -20.93
CA THR A 207 -3.10 -20.33 -19.97
C THR A 207 -4.10 -21.41 -20.37
N LEU A 208 -5.31 -21.03 -20.76
CA LEU A 208 -6.34 -21.96 -21.23
C LEU A 208 -5.87 -22.74 -22.47
N TRP A 209 -5.22 -22.08 -23.43
CA TRP A 209 -4.66 -22.72 -24.62
C TRP A 209 -3.47 -23.64 -24.34
N VAL A 210 -2.66 -23.34 -23.33
CA VAL A 210 -1.59 -24.25 -22.88
C VAL A 210 -2.19 -25.45 -22.13
N ALA A 211 -3.26 -25.21 -21.36
CA ALA A 211 -3.82 -26.20 -20.44
C ALA A 211 -4.90 -27.11 -21.07
N PHE A 212 -5.53 -26.76 -22.19
CA PHE A 212 -6.78 -27.45 -22.58
C PHE A 212 -6.64 -28.95 -22.82
N ARG A 213 -5.54 -29.38 -23.47
CA ARG A 213 -5.28 -30.82 -23.69
C ARG A 213 -5.03 -31.53 -22.37
N TYR A 214 -4.27 -30.88 -21.48
CA TYR A 214 -4.00 -31.38 -20.12
C TYR A 214 -5.27 -31.49 -19.29
N LEU A 215 -6.15 -30.50 -19.33
CA LEU A 215 -7.38 -30.42 -18.55
C LEU A 215 -8.54 -31.20 -19.17
N GLY A 216 -8.33 -31.86 -20.33
CA GLY A 216 -9.38 -32.59 -21.04
C GLY A 216 -10.51 -31.70 -21.53
N ILE A 217 -10.24 -30.42 -21.77
CA ILE A 217 -11.22 -29.47 -22.29
C ILE A 217 -11.26 -29.64 -23.81
N GLY A 218 -12.45 -29.88 -24.37
CA GLY A 218 -12.62 -29.97 -25.81
C GLY A 218 -12.25 -28.67 -26.53
N LEU A 219 -11.54 -28.76 -27.66
CA LEU A 219 -11.14 -27.61 -28.48
C LEU A 219 -12.30 -26.64 -28.80
N PRO A 220 -13.54 -27.10 -29.11
CA PRO A 220 -14.65 -26.17 -29.35
C PRO A 220 -14.96 -25.26 -28.15
N ARG A 221 -14.87 -25.78 -26.92
CA ARG A 221 -15.10 -24.97 -25.71
C ARG A 221 -14.01 -23.93 -25.53
N VAL A 222 -12.76 -24.32 -25.76
CA VAL A 222 -11.61 -23.40 -25.68
C VAL A 222 -11.73 -22.30 -26.72
N ALA A 223 -12.12 -22.64 -27.95
CA ALA A 223 -12.34 -21.67 -29.01
C ALA A 223 -13.47 -20.68 -28.65
N VAL A 224 -14.61 -21.18 -28.14
CA VAL A 224 -15.72 -20.32 -27.71
C VAL A 224 -15.31 -19.39 -26.56
N VAL A 225 -14.69 -19.93 -25.51
CA VAL A 225 -14.20 -19.12 -24.37
C VAL A 225 -13.18 -18.09 -24.83
N SER A 226 -12.27 -18.46 -25.73
CA SER A 226 -11.27 -17.54 -26.27
C SER A 226 -11.89 -16.44 -27.12
N ALA A 227 -12.86 -16.78 -27.98
CA ALA A 227 -13.58 -15.79 -28.76
C ALA A 227 -14.32 -14.78 -27.87
N LEU A 228 -15.01 -15.25 -26.83
CA LEU A 228 -15.69 -14.40 -25.87
C LEU A 228 -14.72 -13.53 -25.05
N GLY A 229 -13.63 -14.12 -24.55
CA GLY A 229 -12.60 -13.38 -23.80
C GLY A 229 -11.90 -12.32 -24.67
N LEU A 230 -11.54 -12.66 -25.91
CA LEU A 230 -10.98 -11.70 -26.87
C LEU A 230 -11.99 -10.62 -27.24
N ALA A 231 -13.27 -10.93 -27.34
CA ALA A 231 -14.31 -9.93 -27.56
C ALA A 231 -14.39 -8.94 -26.40
N LEU A 232 -14.35 -9.39 -25.14
CA LEU A 232 -14.31 -8.50 -23.97
C LEU A 232 -13.07 -7.61 -23.97
N ILE A 233 -11.90 -8.17 -24.28
CA ILE A 233 -10.64 -7.41 -24.40
C ILE A 233 -10.74 -6.39 -25.55
N ALA A 234 -11.26 -6.77 -26.70
CA ALA A 234 -11.41 -5.90 -27.86
C ALA A 234 -12.40 -4.76 -27.59
N VAL A 235 -13.50 -5.03 -26.89
CA VAL A 235 -14.44 -3.99 -26.43
C VAL A 235 -13.73 -3.01 -25.51
N GLU A 236 -12.91 -3.48 -24.57
CA GLU A 236 -12.15 -2.58 -23.70
C GLU A 236 -11.13 -1.75 -24.47
N LEU A 237 -10.33 -2.37 -25.33
CA LEU A 237 -9.30 -1.65 -26.10
C LEU A 237 -9.88 -0.69 -27.13
N GLY A 238 -11.06 -1.00 -27.70
CA GLY A 238 -11.70 -0.20 -28.74
C GLY A 238 -12.66 0.87 -28.21
N ALA A 239 -13.46 0.54 -27.19
CA ALA A 239 -14.49 1.42 -26.65
C ALA A 239 -14.13 2.00 -25.27
N GLY A 240 -13.12 1.46 -24.57
CA GLY A 240 -12.75 1.93 -23.23
C GLY A 240 -13.89 1.81 -22.23
N ALA A 241 -14.69 0.73 -22.28
CA ALA A 241 -15.91 0.61 -21.48
C ALA A 241 -15.64 0.70 -19.97
N LEU A 242 -14.61 0.02 -19.47
CA LEU A 242 -14.17 0.10 -18.08
C LEU A 242 -13.51 1.44 -17.77
N GLN A 243 -12.71 2.00 -18.68
CA GLN A 243 -12.15 3.36 -18.52
C GLN A 243 -13.26 4.42 -18.41
N TRP A 244 -14.38 4.23 -19.11
CA TRP A 244 -15.54 5.10 -18.99
C TRP A 244 -16.17 5.01 -17.60
N PHE A 245 -16.29 3.80 -17.05
CA PHE A 245 -16.74 3.59 -15.67
C PHE A 245 -15.72 4.06 -14.62
N GLU A 246 -14.42 4.08 -14.93
CA GLU A 246 -13.40 4.60 -14.01
C GLU A 246 -13.70 6.06 -13.65
N THR A 247 -14.25 6.85 -14.57
CA THR A 247 -14.65 8.24 -14.30
C THR A 247 -15.96 8.28 -13.52
N PRO A 248 -15.96 8.65 -12.23
CA PRO A 248 -17.18 8.66 -11.45
C PRO A 248 -18.19 9.66 -12.02
N PRO A 249 -19.50 9.35 -12.02
CA PRO A 249 -20.53 10.25 -12.56
C PRO A 249 -20.51 11.66 -11.95
N TRP A 250 -20.02 11.78 -10.71
CA TRP A 250 -19.93 13.03 -9.98
C TRP A 250 -18.86 14.01 -10.50
N MET A 251 -17.81 13.53 -11.16
CA MET A 251 -16.81 14.43 -11.78
C MET A 251 -17.42 15.19 -12.96
N GLY A 252 -18.45 14.61 -13.60
CA GLY A 252 -19.34 15.28 -14.53
C GLY A 252 -18.63 15.94 -15.70
N LYS A 253 -19.15 17.09 -16.12
CA LYS A 253 -18.62 17.89 -17.25
C LYS A 253 -17.39 18.71 -16.88
N GLU A 254 -17.11 18.87 -15.58
CA GLU A 254 -16.00 19.69 -15.10
C GLU A 254 -14.67 18.95 -15.19
N LEU A 255 -14.67 17.63 -15.38
CA LEU A 255 -13.43 16.86 -15.56
C LEU A 255 -12.71 17.30 -16.84
N ALA A 256 -11.65 18.08 -16.66
CA ALA A 256 -10.84 18.61 -17.74
C ALA A 256 -9.63 17.74 -18.05
N TYR A 257 -9.12 17.02 -17.05
CA TYR A 257 -7.92 16.18 -17.19
C TYR A 257 -7.95 15.01 -16.21
N THR A 258 -7.49 13.84 -16.65
CA THR A 258 -7.34 12.66 -15.79
C THR A 258 -6.12 11.87 -16.22
N GLN A 259 -5.35 11.36 -15.26
CA GLN A 259 -4.27 10.42 -15.53
C GLN A 259 -3.98 9.50 -14.36
N TRP A 260 -3.43 8.33 -14.67
CA TRP A 260 -2.83 7.44 -13.69
C TRP A 260 -1.32 7.67 -13.65
N SER A 261 -0.82 8.19 -12.53
CA SER A 261 0.61 8.15 -12.24
C SER A 261 1.01 6.78 -11.67
N ARG A 262 2.32 6.58 -11.49
CA ARG A 262 2.88 5.40 -10.78
C ARG A 262 2.40 5.30 -9.33
N TYR A 263 2.01 6.42 -8.74
CA TYR A 263 1.53 6.47 -7.37
C TYR A 263 0.02 6.43 -7.32
N ARG A 264 -0.68 7.25 -8.08
CA ARG A 264 -2.07 7.58 -7.81
C ARG A 264 -2.80 7.97 -9.08
N ARG A 265 -4.12 8.06 -9.00
CA ARG A 265 -4.89 8.79 -10.00
C ARG A 265 -4.89 10.28 -9.69
N ILE A 266 -4.68 11.11 -10.71
CA ILE A 266 -4.74 12.56 -10.63
C ILE A 266 -5.83 13.04 -11.58
N ASP A 267 -6.85 13.70 -11.03
CA ASP A 267 -7.95 14.27 -11.79
C ASP A 267 -7.95 15.80 -11.61
N VAL A 268 -8.38 16.54 -12.64
CA VAL A 268 -8.52 18.00 -12.55
C VAL A 268 -9.92 18.39 -13.00
N LEU A 269 -10.64 19.04 -12.09
CA LEU A 269 -11.91 19.68 -12.36
C LEU A 269 -11.66 21.16 -12.69
N ASP A 270 -12.14 21.61 -13.84
CA ASP A 270 -11.97 22.98 -14.32
C ASP A 270 -13.26 23.78 -14.22
N PHE A 271 -13.41 24.48 -13.10
CA PHE A 271 -14.51 25.40 -12.87
C PHE A 271 -14.18 26.80 -13.43
N PRO A 272 -15.19 27.64 -13.70
CA PRO A 272 -14.99 28.98 -14.25
C PRO A 272 -13.99 29.86 -13.48
N ASP A 273 -13.95 29.75 -12.16
CA ASP A 273 -13.12 30.57 -11.26
C ASP A 273 -11.91 29.82 -10.67
N ARG A 274 -11.84 28.49 -10.79
CA ARG A 274 -10.80 27.68 -10.14
C ARG A 274 -10.53 26.34 -10.82
N LEU A 275 -9.29 25.86 -10.70
CA LEU A 275 -8.97 24.45 -10.89
C LEU A 275 -8.98 23.73 -9.54
N THR A 276 -9.63 22.57 -9.47
CA THR A 276 -9.51 21.65 -8.35
C THR A 276 -8.78 20.41 -8.82
N VAL A 277 -7.61 20.16 -8.26
CA VAL A 277 -6.82 18.96 -8.49
C VAL A 277 -7.19 17.94 -7.43
N LEU A 278 -7.57 16.74 -7.86
CA LEU A 278 -7.89 15.62 -7.01
C LEU A 278 -6.82 14.54 -7.12
N THR A 279 -6.61 13.83 -6.03
CA THR A 279 -5.74 12.66 -5.95
C THR A 279 -6.50 11.51 -5.35
N ASP A 280 -6.54 10.38 -6.04
CA ASP A 280 -7.28 9.19 -5.61
C ASP A 280 -8.75 9.52 -5.21
N GLY A 281 -9.41 10.38 -6.01
CA GLY A 281 -10.80 10.82 -5.80
C GLY A 281 -11.00 11.97 -4.81
N LEU A 282 -9.92 12.48 -4.21
CA LEU A 282 -9.98 13.44 -3.11
C LEU A 282 -9.37 14.80 -3.46
N PRO A 283 -9.96 15.94 -3.05
CA PRO A 283 -9.36 17.25 -3.27
C PRO A 283 -7.96 17.35 -2.66
N PHE A 284 -6.99 17.71 -3.50
CA PHE A 284 -5.59 17.88 -3.12
C PHE A 284 -5.20 19.36 -3.15
N HIS A 285 -5.35 20.03 -4.30
CA HIS A 285 -5.03 21.45 -4.48
C HIS A 285 -6.19 22.21 -5.12
N HIS A 286 -6.39 23.45 -4.68
CA HIS A 286 -7.26 24.42 -5.33
C HIS A 286 -6.43 25.58 -5.86
N HIS A 287 -6.58 25.88 -7.14
CA HIS A 287 -5.98 27.05 -7.76
C HIS A 287 -7.07 28.01 -8.19
N ASN A 288 -7.23 29.08 -7.43
CA ASN A 288 -8.10 30.18 -7.81
C ASN A 288 -7.45 30.95 -8.96
N ARG A 289 -8.21 31.18 -10.04
CA ARG A 289 -7.75 31.94 -11.21
C ARG A 289 -7.56 33.42 -10.86
N ASN A 290 -8.33 33.93 -9.90
CA ASN A 290 -8.34 35.32 -9.46
C ASN A 290 -7.44 35.59 -8.23
N ASP A 291 -6.93 34.55 -7.56
CA ASP A 291 -6.02 34.68 -6.41
C ASP A 291 -4.75 33.86 -6.64
N ALA A 292 -3.77 34.49 -7.28
CA ALA A 292 -2.47 33.88 -7.57
C ALA A 292 -1.53 33.76 -6.37
N VAL A 293 -1.80 34.53 -5.32
CA VAL A 293 -0.94 34.64 -4.14
C VAL A 293 -1.45 33.79 -2.97
N HIS A 294 -2.60 33.14 -3.14
CA HIS A 294 -3.36 32.48 -2.07
C HIS A 294 -3.46 33.42 -0.86
N ALA A 295 -3.94 34.65 -1.08
CA ALA A 295 -3.90 35.74 -0.10
C ALA A 295 -4.55 35.35 1.24
N GLY A 296 -5.60 34.53 1.21
CA GLY A 296 -6.27 34.01 2.41
C GLY A 296 -5.59 32.81 3.08
N HIS A 297 -4.66 32.12 2.41
CA HIS A 297 -4.12 30.85 2.90
C HIS A 297 -2.79 31.01 3.66
N PRO A 298 -2.58 30.28 4.77
CA PRO A 298 -1.28 30.22 5.47
C PRO A 298 -0.08 29.73 4.62
N ARG A 299 -0.33 29.23 3.40
CA ARG A 299 0.70 28.77 2.45
C ARG A 299 1.65 29.90 2.06
N ALA A 300 1.17 31.15 2.08
CA ALA A 300 1.98 32.31 1.74
C ALA A 300 3.04 32.70 2.79
N LEU A 301 3.07 32.07 3.97
CA LEU A 301 3.99 32.41 5.06
C LEU A 301 5.46 32.40 4.60
N ALA A 302 5.89 31.36 3.89
CA ALA A 302 7.28 31.24 3.42
C ALA A 302 7.64 32.33 2.41
N ALA A 303 6.73 32.66 1.50
CA ALA A 303 6.94 33.71 0.50
C ALA A 303 6.96 35.11 1.13
N LEU A 304 6.15 35.35 2.15
CA LEU A 304 6.18 36.62 2.89
C LEU A 304 7.46 36.79 3.71
N LEU A 305 7.99 35.71 4.28
CA LEU A 305 9.31 35.70 4.91
C LEU A 305 10.41 36.05 3.90
N ALA A 306 10.37 35.46 2.71
CA ALA A 306 11.30 35.81 1.63
C ALA A 306 11.16 37.26 1.18
N ARG A 307 9.93 37.77 1.07
CA ARG A 307 9.67 39.18 0.75
C ARG A 307 10.28 40.12 1.79
N ALA A 308 10.09 39.81 3.07
CA ALA A 308 10.59 40.63 4.19
C ALA A 308 12.12 40.57 4.36
N ASN A 309 12.78 39.48 3.94
CA ASN A 309 14.22 39.34 4.03
C ASN A 309 14.90 39.48 2.65
N PRO A 310 15.52 40.63 2.32
CA PRO A 310 16.15 40.87 1.01
C PRO A 310 17.34 39.96 0.70
N GLN A 311 17.92 39.27 1.70
CA GLN A 311 19.04 38.36 1.50
C GLN A 311 18.63 37.00 0.91
N VAL A 312 17.34 36.64 0.98
CA VAL A 312 16.83 35.38 0.42
C VAL A 312 16.90 35.42 -1.10
N ARG A 313 17.63 34.48 -1.70
CA ARG A 313 17.78 34.32 -3.16
C ARG A 313 17.50 32.90 -3.65
N ASN A 314 17.76 31.89 -2.83
CA ASN A 314 17.66 30.47 -3.18
C ASN A 314 16.65 29.78 -2.27
N VAL A 315 15.59 29.24 -2.87
CA VAL A 315 14.50 28.57 -2.15
C VAL A 315 14.38 27.14 -2.66
N LEU A 316 14.40 26.19 -1.75
CA LEU A 316 14.04 24.80 -2.01
C LEU A 316 12.60 24.56 -1.55
N ILE A 317 11.78 24.02 -2.44
CA ILE A 317 10.39 23.63 -2.19
C ILE A 317 10.33 22.10 -2.36
N LEU A 318 10.06 21.38 -1.29
CA LEU A 318 9.84 19.93 -1.32
C LEU A 318 8.33 19.66 -1.31
N GLY A 319 7.88 18.77 -2.20
CA GLY A 319 6.45 18.45 -2.38
C GLY A 319 5.71 19.56 -3.11
N SER A 320 6.28 20.08 -4.19
CA SER A 320 5.68 21.21 -4.92
C SER A 320 4.33 20.90 -5.56
N GLY A 321 3.98 19.62 -5.72
CA GLY A 321 2.73 19.16 -6.32
C GLY A 321 2.51 19.81 -7.68
N THR A 322 1.39 20.52 -7.81
CA THR A 322 1.01 21.27 -9.02
C THR A 322 1.57 22.71 -9.07
N GLY A 323 2.60 23.02 -8.27
CA GLY A 323 3.34 24.28 -8.34
C GLY A 323 2.71 25.46 -7.60
N SER A 324 1.77 25.22 -6.66
CA SER A 324 1.12 26.31 -5.89
C SER A 324 2.13 27.20 -5.18
N ASP A 325 3.08 26.61 -4.45
CA ASP A 325 4.08 27.39 -3.71
C ASP A 325 5.03 28.15 -4.64
N VAL A 326 5.42 27.56 -5.77
CA VAL A 326 6.21 28.25 -6.80
C VAL A 326 5.50 29.51 -7.28
N ARG A 327 4.20 29.38 -7.62
CA ARG A 327 3.35 30.49 -8.02
C ARG A 327 3.27 31.57 -6.94
N ILE A 328 3.00 31.18 -5.69
CA ILE A 328 2.95 32.11 -4.56
C ILE A 328 4.28 32.88 -4.43
N PHE A 329 5.44 32.21 -4.47
CA PHE A 329 6.73 32.89 -4.40
C PHE A 329 6.92 33.91 -5.52
N ARG A 330 6.54 33.57 -6.76
CA ARG A 330 6.68 34.45 -7.93
C ARG A 330 5.82 35.70 -7.84
N HIS A 331 4.59 35.58 -7.33
CA HIS A 331 3.66 36.71 -7.25
C HIS A 331 3.83 37.54 -5.96
N VAL A 332 4.33 36.96 -4.87
CA VAL A 332 4.52 37.66 -3.59
C VAL A 332 5.88 38.35 -3.47
N VAL A 333 6.94 37.77 -4.06
CA VAL A 333 8.30 38.28 -3.93
C VAL A 333 8.67 39.08 -5.19
N PRO A 334 8.81 40.42 -5.11
CA PRO A 334 8.95 41.30 -6.29
C PRO A 334 10.35 41.26 -6.94
N ARG A 335 11.14 40.21 -6.68
CA ARG A 335 12.52 40.08 -7.16
C ARG A 335 12.78 38.65 -7.62
N ASP A 336 13.79 38.48 -8.46
CA ASP A 336 14.14 37.18 -8.99
C ASP A 336 14.71 36.26 -7.89
N LEU A 337 14.01 35.16 -7.66
CA LEU A 337 14.46 34.04 -6.84
C LEU A 337 14.83 32.85 -7.72
N ARG A 338 15.87 32.13 -7.32
CA ARG A 338 16.09 30.75 -7.77
C ARG A 338 15.21 29.84 -6.93
N LEU A 339 14.24 29.22 -7.58
CA LEU A 339 13.32 28.26 -6.96
C LEU A 339 13.70 26.87 -7.45
N VAL A 340 14.00 25.95 -6.53
CA VAL A 340 14.15 24.53 -6.83
C VAL A 340 12.92 23.81 -6.30
N ALA A 341 12.17 23.15 -7.18
CA ALA A 341 10.91 22.50 -6.84
C ALA A 341 11.07 20.99 -7.00
N VAL A 342 11.10 20.27 -5.88
CA VAL A 342 11.26 18.81 -5.86
C VAL A 342 9.90 18.16 -5.66
N GLU A 343 9.51 17.31 -6.60
CA GLU A 343 8.25 16.58 -6.57
C GLU A 343 8.49 15.07 -6.75
N LEU A 344 7.87 14.25 -5.90
CA LEU A 344 7.98 12.80 -5.98
C LEU A 344 7.22 12.28 -7.22
N ASP A 345 6.01 12.78 -7.44
CA ASP A 345 5.10 12.34 -8.48
C ASP A 345 5.16 13.24 -9.72
N GLY A 346 5.90 12.78 -10.73
CA GLY A 346 5.96 13.45 -12.04
C GLY A 346 4.58 13.67 -12.68
N GLY A 347 3.57 12.88 -12.31
CA GLY A 347 2.19 13.08 -12.73
C GLY A 347 1.67 14.49 -12.38
N PHE A 348 2.03 15.09 -11.25
CA PHE A 348 1.60 16.47 -10.96
C PHE A 348 2.22 17.50 -11.90
N VAL A 349 3.47 17.27 -12.32
CA VAL A 349 4.16 18.13 -13.29
C VAL A 349 3.47 18.02 -14.64
N ASP A 350 3.18 16.79 -15.09
CA ASP A 350 2.48 16.53 -16.35
C ASP A 350 1.05 17.05 -16.36
N THR A 351 0.32 16.89 -15.25
CA THR A 351 -1.01 17.50 -15.05
C THR A 351 -0.91 19.01 -15.19
N THR A 352 0.08 19.65 -14.56
CA THR A 352 0.21 21.11 -14.61
C THR A 352 0.52 21.62 -16.01
N ARG A 353 1.30 20.88 -16.81
CA ARG A 353 1.59 21.20 -18.22
C ARG A 353 0.33 21.29 -19.08
N ALA A 354 -0.73 20.56 -18.74
CA ALA A 354 -2.00 20.62 -19.46
C ALA A 354 -2.75 21.96 -19.27
N PHE A 355 -2.37 22.78 -18.28
CA PHE A 355 -3.01 24.06 -17.96
C PHE A 355 -2.00 25.22 -18.12
N PRO A 356 -1.94 25.89 -19.29
CA PRO A 356 -0.87 26.83 -19.64
C PRO A 356 -0.63 27.94 -18.61
N TRP A 357 -1.69 28.49 -18.01
CA TRP A 357 -1.56 29.56 -17.04
C TRP A 357 -0.88 29.11 -15.74
N LEU A 358 -1.12 27.88 -15.29
CA LEU A 358 -0.47 27.31 -14.12
C LEU A 358 0.96 26.87 -14.46
N TRP A 359 1.15 26.27 -15.63
CA TRP A 359 2.48 25.88 -16.13
C TRP A 359 3.41 27.07 -16.32
N ASN A 360 2.89 28.23 -16.75
CA ASN A 360 3.69 29.43 -16.95
C ASN A 360 4.39 29.89 -15.67
N ASP A 361 3.74 29.78 -14.52
CA ASP A 361 4.35 30.07 -13.22
C ASP A 361 5.25 28.92 -12.77
N TYR A 362 4.79 27.67 -12.87
CA TYR A 362 5.54 26.52 -12.35
C TYR A 362 6.88 26.28 -13.07
N ARG A 363 6.91 26.43 -14.40
CA ARG A 363 8.11 26.23 -15.23
C ARG A 363 9.24 27.21 -14.97
N THR A 364 9.01 28.24 -14.16
CA THR A 364 10.04 29.19 -13.73
C THR A 364 10.93 28.64 -12.62
N ALA A 365 10.60 27.48 -12.03
CA ALA A 365 11.44 26.78 -11.07
C ALA A 365 12.31 25.72 -11.76
N ASP A 366 13.43 25.38 -11.13
CA ASP A 366 14.21 24.18 -11.44
C ASP A 366 13.43 22.96 -10.91
N ILE A 367 12.59 22.36 -11.76
CA ILE A 367 11.73 21.22 -11.38
C ILE A 367 12.55 19.93 -11.37
N VAL A 368 12.59 19.25 -10.23
CA VAL A 368 13.28 17.97 -10.03
C VAL A 368 12.27 16.90 -9.64
N VAL A 369 12.03 15.92 -10.53
CA VAL A 369 11.14 14.79 -10.24
C VAL A 369 11.93 13.71 -9.50
N GLN A 370 11.91 13.74 -8.17
CA GLN A 370 12.69 12.87 -7.31
C GLN A 370 12.11 12.78 -5.89
N GLU A 371 12.46 11.71 -5.16
CA GLU A 371 12.15 11.61 -3.74
C GLU A 371 12.94 12.66 -2.92
N GLY A 372 12.25 13.36 -2.02
CA GLY A 372 12.77 14.55 -1.34
C GLY A 372 13.93 14.26 -0.40
N ARG A 373 13.91 13.15 0.33
CA ARG A 373 15.02 12.75 1.23
C ARG A 373 16.27 12.43 0.44
N TYR A 374 16.14 11.70 -0.66
CA TYR A 374 17.23 11.40 -1.57
C TYR A 374 17.81 12.69 -2.16
N PHE A 375 16.98 13.66 -2.56
CA PHE A 375 17.46 14.97 -3.01
C PHE A 375 18.26 15.69 -1.91
N LEU A 376 17.74 15.72 -0.67
CA LEU A 376 18.44 16.32 0.47
C LEU A 376 19.76 15.61 0.79
N GLU A 377 19.87 14.30 0.60
CA GLU A 377 21.11 13.57 0.88
C GLU A 377 22.19 13.81 -0.18
N ASN A 378 21.78 13.91 -1.46
CA ASN A 378 22.71 13.91 -2.58
C ASN A 378 22.99 15.29 -3.16
N SER A 379 22.15 16.29 -2.89
CA SER A 379 22.39 17.66 -3.37
C SER A 379 23.51 18.32 -2.56
N PRO A 380 24.57 18.85 -3.17
CA PRO A 380 25.59 19.62 -2.45
C PRO A 380 25.10 21.05 -2.10
N GLU A 381 23.98 21.49 -2.68
CA GLU A 381 23.50 22.85 -2.54
C GLU A 381 22.94 23.14 -1.13
N THR A 382 23.03 24.41 -0.73
CA THR A 382 22.38 24.93 0.49
C THR A 382 21.48 26.10 0.11
N PHE A 383 20.41 26.28 0.86
CA PHE A 383 19.33 27.19 0.53
C PHE A 383 19.12 28.24 1.62
N ASP A 384 18.60 29.40 1.21
CA ASP A 384 18.22 30.47 2.12
C ASP A 384 16.86 30.15 2.78
N ILE A 385 15.99 29.44 2.04
CA ILE A 385 14.75 28.83 2.57
C ILE A 385 14.65 27.38 2.10
N VAL A 386 14.37 26.47 3.03
CA VAL A 386 13.86 25.13 2.73
C VAL A 386 12.41 25.05 3.19
N LEU A 387 11.49 24.76 2.27
CA LEU A 387 10.05 24.66 2.52
C LEU A 387 9.59 23.22 2.33
N TYR A 388 8.98 22.65 3.37
CA TYR A 388 8.13 21.47 3.23
C TYR A 388 6.72 21.92 2.90
N ALA A 389 6.37 21.86 1.62
CA ALA A 389 5.11 22.35 1.06
C ALA A 389 4.00 21.30 1.18
N TYR A 390 3.68 20.91 2.42
CA TYR A 390 2.71 19.84 2.67
C TYR A 390 3.06 18.55 1.92
N ILE A 391 4.30 18.09 2.07
CA ILE A 391 4.88 16.90 1.43
C ILE A 391 4.15 15.57 1.72
N ASP A 392 3.02 15.60 2.42
CA ASP A 392 2.20 14.42 2.62
C ASP A 392 1.60 14.00 1.28
N PRO A 393 1.61 12.70 0.94
CA PRO A 393 0.92 12.18 -0.25
C PRO A 393 -0.57 12.55 -0.29
N GLN A 394 -1.14 13.11 0.78
CA GLN A 394 -2.54 13.48 0.86
C GLN A 394 -2.70 14.75 1.70
N SER A 395 -2.13 15.90 1.34
CA SER A 395 -2.10 17.10 2.20
C SER A 395 -3.44 17.76 2.59
N ALA A 396 -4.55 17.07 2.40
CA ALA A 396 -5.85 17.32 3.02
C ALA A 396 -6.30 16.18 3.99
N ILE A 397 -5.76 14.96 3.82
CA ILE A 397 -6.32 13.65 4.26
C ILE A 397 -5.27 12.74 4.89
N SER A 398 -4.01 13.17 4.99
CA SER A 398 -2.93 12.45 5.69
C SER A 398 -3.23 12.15 7.17
N ASN A 399 -4.36 12.65 7.68
CA ASN A 399 -4.90 12.36 9.01
C ASN A 399 -5.88 11.18 9.08
N ILE A 400 -6.11 10.41 8.01
CA ILE A 400 -7.04 9.26 8.04
C ILE A 400 -6.39 7.90 7.82
N GLY A 401 -5.08 7.71 7.72
CA GLY A 401 -4.66 6.29 7.66
C GLY A 401 -3.22 5.94 7.80
N LEU A 402 -2.96 5.19 8.89
CA LEU A 402 -1.66 4.65 9.30
C LEU A 402 -0.67 5.74 9.73
N PRO A 403 0.48 5.39 10.34
CA PRO A 403 1.63 6.27 10.28
C PRO A 403 1.81 6.67 8.83
N ASP A 404 1.56 7.95 8.56
CA ASP A 404 2.09 8.64 7.40
C ASP A 404 3.60 8.48 7.54
N ALA A 405 4.13 7.37 7.01
CA ALA A 405 5.53 7.05 6.99
C ALA A 405 6.21 7.93 5.94
N ASN A 406 5.88 9.22 5.98
CA ASN A 406 6.60 10.26 5.33
C ASN A 406 7.86 10.50 6.16
N PHE A 407 8.90 9.77 5.77
CA PHE A 407 10.21 9.79 6.40
C PHE A 407 10.92 11.16 6.34
N MET A 408 10.29 12.14 5.71
CA MET A 408 10.72 13.53 5.77
C MET A 408 10.41 14.20 7.11
N TYR A 409 9.38 13.76 7.84
CA TYR A 409 8.99 14.30 9.16
C TYR A 409 9.54 13.50 10.34
N THR A 410 10.50 12.62 10.11
CA THR A 410 11.27 11.99 11.19
C THR A 410 12.41 12.91 11.60
N ASP A 411 12.99 12.67 12.78
CA ASP A 411 14.19 13.37 13.22
C ASP A 411 15.29 13.34 12.16
N ALA A 412 15.45 12.20 11.49
CA ALA A 412 16.41 11.97 10.42
C ALA A 412 16.10 12.81 9.16
N GLY A 413 14.83 12.89 8.77
CA GLY A 413 14.37 13.73 7.64
C GLY A 413 14.53 15.23 7.94
N LEU A 414 14.06 15.68 9.09
CA LEU A 414 14.17 17.08 9.51
C LEU A 414 15.62 17.53 9.69
N ARG A 415 16.50 16.66 10.23
CA ARG A 415 17.94 16.94 10.38
C ARG A 415 18.59 17.21 9.02
N ARG A 416 18.23 16.45 7.99
CA ARG A 416 18.74 16.64 6.62
C ARG A 416 18.25 17.95 6.03
N ALA A 417 16.97 18.27 6.17
CA ALA A 417 16.43 19.55 5.71
C ALA A 417 17.12 20.73 6.41
N TYR A 418 17.25 20.68 7.74
CA TYR A 418 17.93 21.72 8.53
C TYR A 418 19.43 21.85 8.18
N ALA A 419 20.11 20.75 7.84
CA ALA A 419 21.48 20.78 7.36
C ALA A 419 21.62 21.54 6.03
N LYS A 420 20.59 21.55 5.17
CA LYS A 420 20.56 22.30 3.90
C LYS A 420 20.23 23.78 4.04
N VAL A 421 19.81 24.23 5.22
CA VAL A 421 19.61 25.65 5.49
C VAL A 421 20.96 26.33 5.73
N ARG A 422 21.19 27.47 5.07
CA ARG A 422 22.36 28.32 5.33
C ARG A 422 22.29 29.00 6.70
N PRO A 423 23.41 29.39 7.31
CA PRO A 423 23.38 30.25 8.50
C PRO A 423 22.53 31.50 8.26
N GLY A 424 21.60 31.80 9.17
CA GLY A 424 20.64 32.91 9.02
C GLY A 424 19.45 32.63 8.09
N GLY A 425 19.45 31.51 7.37
CA GLY A 425 18.34 31.05 6.54
C GLY A 425 17.21 30.41 7.35
N TYR A 426 16.16 29.98 6.64
CA TYR A 426 14.94 29.46 7.24
C TYR A 426 14.63 28.03 6.81
N PHE A 427 14.14 27.22 7.74
CA PHE A 427 13.39 26.01 7.44
C PHE A 427 11.93 26.23 7.84
N VAL A 428 11.04 26.07 6.86
CA VAL A 428 9.59 26.25 7.05
C VAL A 428 8.92 24.91 6.81
N LEU A 429 8.24 24.41 7.84
CA LEU A 429 7.49 23.16 7.78
C LEU A 429 6.02 23.46 7.96
N SER A 430 5.18 23.02 7.03
CA SER A 430 3.72 23.12 7.13
C SER A 430 3.12 21.73 7.18
N ARG A 431 2.24 21.47 8.16
CA ARG A 431 1.59 20.16 8.32
C ARG A 431 0.19 20.29 8.88
N VAL A 432 -0.75 19.51 8.34
CA VAL A 432 -2.13 19.44 8.83
C VAL A 432 -2.21 18.53 10.05
N TYR A 433 -3.01 18.90 11.06
CA TYR A 433 -3.22 18.11 12.27
C TYR A 433 -4.68 18.22 12.75
N LEU A 434 -5.09 17.28 13.60
CA LEU A 434 -6.41 17.25 14.22
C LEU A 434 -6.43 18.19 15.44
N VAL A 435 -7.37 19.14 15.48
CA VAL A 435 -7.42 20.18 16.51
C VAL A 435 -7.63 19.60 17.91
N ASN A 436 -8.36 18.49 18.04
CA ASN A 436 -8.53 17.76 19.31
C ASN A 436 -7.26 17.04 19.78
N GLU A 437 -6.25 16.88 18.93
CA GLU A 437 -4.94 16.28 19.26
C GLU A 437 -3.81 17.33 19.28
N ALA A 438 -4.15 18.63 19.28
CA ALA A 438 -3.20 19.73 19.17
C ALA A 438 -2.02 19.62 20.14
N ASP A 439 -2.30 19.35 21.42
CA ASP A 439 -1.27 19.34 22.47
C ASP A 439 -0.29 18.18 22.28
N GLU A 440 -0.79 16.99 21.98
CA GLU A 440 0.06 15.82 21.71
C GLU A 440 0.88 16.04 20.44
N PHE A 441 0.25 16.57 19.39
CA PHE A 441 0.92 16.83 18.13
C PHE A 441 2.04 17.88 18.26
N VAL A 442 1.77 19.00 18.92
CA VAL A 442 2.78 20.05 19.17
C VAL A 442 3.92 19.51 20.01
N ARG A 443 3.62 18.74 21.05
CA ARG A 443 4.62 18.10 21.91
C ARG A 443 5.49 17.13 21.12
N ARG A 444 4.89 16.32 20.25
CA ARG A 444 5.59 15.37 19.38
C ARG A 444 6.47 16.07 18.34
N LEU A 445 5.92 17.08 17.65
CA LEU A 445 6.67 17.89 16.68
C LEU A 445 7.87 18.59 17.34
N SER A 446 7.66 19.17 18.53
CA SER A 446 8.73 19.81 19.32
C SER A 446 9.84 18.81 19.65
N ALA A 447 9.47 17.63 20.16
CA ALA A 447 10.44 16.56 20.43
C ALA A 447 11.20 16.11 19.16
N THR A 448 10.51 15.98 18.02
CA THR A 448 11.14 15.61 16.75
C THR A 448 12.10 16.68 16.25
N LEU A 449 11.74 17.96 16.30
CA LEU A 449 12.63 19.07 15.94
C LEU A 449 13.87 19.09 16.83
N LEU A 450 13.70 18.89 18.14
CA LEU A 450 14.82 18.80 19.08
C LEU A 450 15.73 17.61 18.75
N ALA A 451 15.17 16.42 18.50
CA ALA A 451 15.92 15.23 18.09
C ALA A 451 16.61 15.39 16.72
N ALA A 452 16.06 16.23 15.84
CA ALA A 452 16.67 16.62 14.58
C ALA A 452 17.86 17.58 14.76
N GLY A 453 18.11 18.07 15.98
CA GLY A 453 19.17 19.04 16.29
C GLY A 453 18.75 20.50 16.11
N VAL A 454 17.44 20.77 16.07
CA VAL A 454 16.90 22.15 15.99
C VAL A 454 16.67 22.67 17.42
N PRO A 455 17.41 23.70 17.88
CA PRO A 455 17.23 24.25 19.22
C PRO A 455 15.87 24.95 19.37
N PRO A 456 15.20 24.87 20.53
CA PRO A 456 13.92 25.56 20.75
C PRO A 456 14.00 27.08 20.53
N ALA A 457 15.15 27.69 20.82
CA ALA A 457 15.41 29.12 20.59
C ALA A 457 15.38 29.53 19.10
N GLU A 458 15.52 28.57 18.19
CA GLU A 458 15.46 28.79 16.75
C GLU A 458 14.06 28.57 16.16
N VAL A 459 13.06 28.20 16.97
CA VAL A 459 11.74 27.78 16.49
C VAL A 459 10.67 28.75 16.94
N ARG A 460 9.76 29.08 16.01
CA ARG A 460 8.44 29.65 16.32
C ARG A 460 7.38 28.78 15.69
N LEU A 461 6.41 28.36 16.51
CA LEU A 461 5.27 27.58 16.04
C LEU A 461 4.08 28.49 15.83
N TYR A 462 3.35 28.23 14.76
CA TYR A 462 2.11 28.90 14.41
C TYR A 462 1.08 27.86 14.05
N ARG A 463 -0.20 28.10 14.35
CA ARG A 463 -1.31 27.34 13.79
C ARG A 463 -2.15 28.21 12.89
N SER A 464 -2.81 27.65 11.89
CA SER A 464 -3.83 28.35 11.11
C SER A 464 -4.96 28.82 12.04
N ARG A 465 -5.44 30.04 11.82
CA ARG A 465 -6.61 30.58 12.52
C ARG A 465 -7.88 29.91 12.03
N GLU A 466 -7.97 29.71 10.72
CA GLU A 466 -9.03 28.93 10.10
C GLU A 466 -8.80 27.45 10.37
N THR A 467 -9.91 26.77 10.67
CA THR A 467 -9.97 25.31 10.73
C THR A 467 -10.94 24.82 9.67
N ALA A 468 -10.67 23.65 9.12
CA ALA A 468 -11.57 22.98 8.19
C ALA A 468 -12.25 21.82 8.89
N ALA A 469 -13.58 21.73 8.81
CA ALA A 469 -14.28 20.54 9.24
C ALA A 469 -13.89 19.36 8.35
N TRP A 470 -13.64 18.19 8.96
CA TRP A 470 -13.26 16.99 8.25
C TRP A 470 -14.02 15.76 8.76
N GLY A 471 -15.30 15.68 8.37
CA GLY A 471 -16.19 14.57 8.74
C GLY A 471 -16.21 14.30 10.26
N TYR A 472 -16.07 13.03 10.64
CA TYR A 472 -16.04 12.56 12.04
C TYR A 472 -14.73 12.86 12.78
N TYR A 473 -13.65 13.13 12.05
CA TYR A 473 -12.33 13.32 12.65
C TYR A 473 -12.21 14.65 13.39
N GLY A 474 -13.14 15.58 13.13
CA GLY A 474 -13.25 16.86 13.81
C GLY A 474 -12.75 18.01 12.95
N GLN A 475 -12.08 18.97 13.58
CA GLN A 475 -11.53 20.13 12.91
C GLN A 475 -10.06 19.88 12.57
N LEU A 476 -9.68 20.20 11.34
CA LEU A 476 -8.30 20.23 10.87
C LEU A 476 -7.75 21.65 10.98
N ALA A 477 -6.52 21.76 11.45
CA ALA A 477 -5.73 22.98 11.39
C ALA A 477 -4.38 22.67 10.75
N THR A 478 -3.67 23.70 10.28
CA THR A 478 -2.27 23.56 9.86
C THR A 478 -1.35 24.11 10.94
N ILE A 479 -0.32 23.37 11.32
CA ILE A 479 0.82 23.93 12.04
C ILE A 479 1.87 24.38 11.04
N HIS A 480 2.53 25.48 11.37
CA HIS A 480 3.73 25.95 10.70
C HIS A 480 4.85 26.04 11.73
N ALA A 481 5.91 25.26 11.54
CA ALA A 481 7.15 25.44 12.27
C ALA A 481 8.07 26.33 11.43
N LEU A 482 8.29 27.54 11.92
CA LEU A 482 9.26 28.47 11.36
C LEU A 482 10.57 28.35 12.14
N VAL A 483 11.61 27.85 11.48
CA VAL A 483 12.93 27.66 12.06
C VAL A 483 13.91 28.64 11.42
N LYS A 484 14.70 29.37 12.21
CA LYS A 484 15.78 30.24 11.70
C LYS A 484 17.13 29.74 12.21
N LYS A 485 18.00 29.32 11.31
CA LYS A 485 19.28 28.72 11.69
C LYS A 485 20.22 29.74 12.31
N GLY A 486 20.64 29.51 13.55
CA GLY A 486 21.54 30.40 14.30
C GLY A 486 20.85 31.62 14.94
N GLY A 487 19.52 31.61 15.13
CA GLY A 487 18.85 32.68 15.89
C GLY A 487 17.33 32.56 15.95
N ALA A 488 16.69 33.47 16.69
CA ALA A 488 15.23 33.48 16.78
C ALA A 488 14.59 33.90 15.44
N PRO A 489 13.55 33.20 14.96
CA PRO A 489 12.77 33.67 13.82
C PRO A 489 12.07 35.00 14.15
N PRO A 490 11.77 35.83 13.14
CA PRO A 490 10.96 37.02 13.36
C PRO A 490 9.57 36.62 13.86
N ALA A 491 8.97 37.46 14.71
CA ALA A 491 7.56 37.33 15.02
C ALA A 491 6.75 37.67 13.76
N PHE A 492 5.86 36.76 13.38
CA PHE A 492 4.96 36.93 12.26
C PHE A 492 3.58 37.33 12.78
N GLU A 493 3.23 38.61 12.62
CA GLU A 493 1.88 39.13 12.91
C GLU A 493 1.05 39.05 11.63
N ASP A 494 0.34 37.94 11.47
CA ASP A 494 -0.48 37.69 10.29
C ASP A 494 -1.86 37.18 10.70
N PRO A 495 -2.95 37.75 10.15
CA PRO A 495 -4.30 37.40 10.56
C PRO A 495 -4.67 35.93 10.29
N ARG A 496 -3.91 35.23 9.45
CA ARG A 496 -4.18 33.83 9.07
C ARG A 496 -3.63 32.81 10.07
N VAL A 497 -2.72 33.22 10.95
CA VAL A 497 -2.08 32.32 11.91
C VAL A 497 -2.13 32.84 13.35
N VAL A 498 -1.95 31.94 14.30
CA VAL A 498 -1.91 32.22 15.74
C VAL A 498 -0.63 31.57 16.30
N PRO A 499 0.17 32.26 17.11
CA PRO A 499 1.35 31.66 17.72
C PRO A 499 0.96 30.50 18.65
N VAL A 500 1.79 29.47 18.66
CA VAL A 500 1.66 28.28 19.50
C VAL A 500 2.91 28.15 20.34
N ALA A 501 2.75 27.82 21.63
CA ALA A 501 3.89 27.62 22.53
C ALA A 501 4.64 26.33 22.18
N TRP A 502 5.96 26.35 22.38
CA TRP A 502 6.76 25.13 22.39
C TRP A 502 6.34 24.26 23.58
N VAL A 503 6.24 22.94 23.38
CA VAL A 503 5.84 22.01 24.43
C VAL A 503 6.87 20.89 24.55
N GLU A 504 7.45 20.73 25.74
CA GLU A 504 8.43 19.68 26.03
C GLU A 504 7.78 18.33 26.40
N GLY A 505 8.58 17.27 26.42
CA GLY A 505 8.17 15.95 26.97
C GLY A 505 7.44 15.03 25.99
N GLY A 506 7.66 15.16 24.68
CA GLY A 506 7.12 14.28 23.65
C GLY A 506 8.07 13.16 23.25
N ARG A 507 7.51 12.08 22.68
CA ARG A 507 8.31 11.05 22.01
C ARG A 507 8.63 11.53 20.58
N PRO A 508 9.90 11.72 20.20
CA PRO A 508 10.23 12.14 18.85
C PRO A 508 9.83 11.08 17.84
N THR A 509 9.52 11.54 16.63
CA THR A 509 9.25 10.65 15.50
C THR A 509 10.55 10.29 14.82
N THR A 510 10.70 9.00 14.55
CA THR A 510 11.94 8.42 14.02
C THR A 510 11.62 7.60 12.79
N ASP A 511 12.62 7.18 12.04
CA ASP A 511 12.41 6.25 10.92
C ASP A 511 11.73 4.93 11.35
N PHE A 512 11.77 4.59 12.64
CA PHE A 512 11.08 3.44 13.23
C PHE A 512 9.70 3.75 13.80
N PHE A 513 9.44 5.01 14.10
CA PHE A 513 8.19 5.54 14.63
C PHE A 513 7.83 6.82 13.87
N PRO A 514 7.47 6.71 12.58
CA PRO A 514 7.11 7.88 11.80
C PRO A 514 5.91 8.59 12.44
N LEU A 515 5.78 9.89 12.17
CA LEU A 515 4.77 10.74 12.79
C LEU A 515 3.36 10.29 12.40
N SER A 516 2.81 9.34 13.17
CA SER A 516 1.44 8.83 13.08
C SER A 516 0.56 9.55 14.08
N MET A 517 -0.38 10.35 13.59
CA MET A 517 -1.39 10.96 14.45
C MET A 517 -2.64 10.07 14.62
N VAL A 518 -2.81 9.02 13.82
CA VAL A 518 -4.16 8.45 13.64
C VAL A 518 -4.40 7.17 14.45
N THR A 519 -3.46 6.71 15.29
CA THR A 519 -3.70 5.47 16.04
C THR A 519 -4.88 5.63 16.99
N GLY A 520 -4.94 6.74 17.74
CA GLY A 520 -6.03 7.01 18.70
C GLY A 520 -7.40 7.09 18.01
N VAL A 521 -7.51 7.86 16.92
CA VAL A 521 -8.77 8.05 16.20
C VAL A 521 -9.23 6.76 15.51
N TRP A 522 -8.34 5.96 14.92
CA TRP A 522 -8.73 4.68 14.32
C TRP A 522 -9.27 3.69 15.34
N PHE A 523 -8.65 3.59 16.51
CA PHE A 523 -9.18 2.72 17.56
C PHE A 523 -10.53 3.23 18.07
N GLY A 524 -10.67 4.55 18.26
CA GLY A 524 -11.96 5.15 18.61
C GLY A 524 -13.04 4.81 17.59
N ILE A 525 -12.72 4.95 16.30
CA ILE A 525 -13.61 4.64 15.19
C ILE A 525 -13.97 3.16 15.13
N LEU A 526 -12.97 2.27 15.24
CA LEU A 526 -13.21 0.82 15.24
C LEU A 526 -14.08 0.42 16.42
N VAL A 527 -13.82 0.96 17.61
CA VAL A 527 -14.62 0.73 18.82
C VAL A 527 -16.05 1.25 18.65
N GLU A 528 -16.23 2.42 18.04
CA GLU A 528 -17.55 2.98 17.77
C GLU A 528 -18.31 2.15 16.73
N PHE A 529 -17.65 1.73 15.65
CA PHE A 529 -18.23 0.84 14.65
C PHE A 529 -18.66 -0.51 15.27
N ILE A 530 -17.80 -1.08 16.12
CA ILE A 530 -18.09 -2.28 16.91
C ILE A 530 -19.33 -2.04 17.80
N ARG A 531 -19.41 -0.88 18.47
CA ARG A 531 -20.54 -0.50 19.32
C ARG A 531 -21.84 -0.41 18.53
N GLN A 532 -21.81 0.18 17.34
CA GLN A 532 -22.98 0.34 16.46
C GLN A 532 -23.39 -0.95 15.75
N SER A 533 -22.44 -1.88 15.54
CA SER A 533 -22.63 -3.11 14.75
C SER A 533 -22.60 -4.39 15.60
N TRP A 534 -23.27 -4.40 16.76
CA TRP A 534 -23.19 -5.48 17.75
C TRP A 534 -23.45 -6.88 17.17
N LEU A 535 -24.39 -7.03 16.23
CA LEU A 535 -24.65 -8.31 15.55
C LEU A 535 -23.44 -8.78 14.72
N GLY A 536 -22.82 -7.87 13.99
CA GLY A 536 -21.61 -8.16 13.21
C GLY A 536 -20.44 -8.54 14.12
N VAL A 537 -20.30 -7.87 15.27
CA VAL A 537 -19.28 -8.19 16.27
C VAL A 537 -19.51 -9.57 16.88
N VAL A 538 -20.75 -9.90 17.24
CA VAL A 538 -21.10 -11.24 17.75
C VAL A 538 -20.80 -12.30 16.69
N LEU A 539 -21.16 -12.06 15.43
CA LEU A 539 -20.87 -13.00 14.34
C LEU A 539 -19.35 -13.19 14.16
N VAL A 540 -18.59 -12.10 14.11
CA VAL A 540 -17.12 -12.15 14.02
C VAL A 540 -16.53 -12.88 15.23
N ALA A 541 -17.00 -12.60 16.45
CA ALA A 541 -16.55 -13.26 17.66
C ALA A 541 -16.85 -14.77 17.65
N VAL A 542 -18.05 -15.18 17.18
CA VAL A 542 -18.41 -16.59 17.02
C VAL A 542 -17.52 -17.28 15.98
N VAL A 543 -17.27 -16.63 14.84
CA VAL A 543 -16.37 -17.16 13.80
C VAL A 543 -14.95 -17.27 14.32
N VAL A 544 -14.43 -16.24 14.99
CA VAL A 544 -13.09 -16.25 15.62
C VAL A 544 -13.01 -17.35 16.68
N LEU A 545 -14.02 -17.49 17.54
CA LEU A 545 -14.05 -18.55 18.55
C LEU A 545 -14.08 -19.94 17.91
N ALA A 546 -14.91 -20.16 16.90
CA ALA A 546 -14.96 -21.41 16.17
C ALA A 546 -13.62 -21.74 15.49
N LEU A 547 -12.95 -20.72 14.94
CA LEU A 547 -11.60 -20.86 14.38
C LEU A 547 -10.58 -21.19 15.46
N LEU A 548 -10.58 -20.50 16.60
CA LEU A 548 -9.68 -20.76 17.72
C LEU A 548 -9.87 -22.17 18.29
N LEU A 549 -11.12 -22.63 18.46
CA LEU A 549 -11.42 -23.99 18.87
C LEU A 549 -10.88 -25.01 17.86
N ARG A 550 -11.06 -24.75 16.56
CA ARG A 550 -10.52 -25.62 15.51
C ARG A 550 -8.99 -25.63 15.50
N ILE A 551 -8.36 -24.47 15.68
CA ILE A 551 -6.90 -24.32 15.76
C ILE A 551 -6.35 -25.08 16.97
N GLY A 552 -6.99 -24.97 18.14
CA GLY A 552 -6.54 -25.59 19.38
C GLY A 552 -6.76 -27.10 19.47
N THR A 553 -7.63 -27.68 18.64
CA THR A 553 -7.96 -29.13 18.68
C THR A 553 -6.98 -30.01 17.90
N SER A 554 -6.14 -29.42 17.03
CA SER A 554 -5.11 -30.16 16.27
C SER A 554 -3.77 -29.46 16.35
N VAL A 555 -2.72 -30.21 16.73
CA VAL A 555 -1.32 -29.75 16.64
C VAL A 555 -0.97 -29.33 15.21
N GLY A 556 -1.56 -29.98 14.19
CA GLY A 556 -1.38 -29.58 12.79
C GLY A 556 -2.01 -28.22 12.50
N HIS A 557 -3.25 -27.99 12.92
CA HIS A 557 -3.90 -26.69 12.70
C HIS A 557 -3.19 -25.57 13.45
N PHE A 558 -2.78 -25.79 14.70
CA PHE A 558 -1.97 -24.82 15.43
C PHE A 558 -0.63 -24.51 14.74
N ASN A 559 0.07 -25.53 14.25
CA ASN A 559 1.32 -25.36 13.52
C ASN A 559 1.13 -24.55 12.23
N PHE A 560 0.10 -24.85 11.43
CA PHE A 560 -0.18 -24.11 10.19
C PHE A 560 -0.65 -22.68 10.46
N PHE A 561 -1.44 -22.45 11.51
CA PHE A 561 -1.83 -21.10 11.91
C PHE A 561 -0.60 -20.24 12.22
N LEU A 562 0.31 -20.73 13.06
CA LEU A 562 1.53 -20.01 13.42
C LEU A 562 2.49 -19.85 12.23
N LEU A 563 2.52 -20.83 11.32
CA LEU A 563 3.32 -20.74 10.10
C LEU A 563 2.85 -19.58 9.21
N GLY A 564 1.55 -19.53 8.89
CA GLY A 564 0.99 -18.44 8.10
C GLY A 564 1.09 -17.09 8.81
N PHE A 565 0.79 -17.05 10.11
CA PHE A 565 0.90 -15.84 10.92
C PHE A 565 2.34 -15.31 10.97
N GLY A 566 3.32 -16.17 11.27
CA GLY A 566 4.73 -15.80 11.30
C GLY A 566 5.29 -15.38 9.94
N SER A 567 4.91 -16.09 8.87
CA SER A 567 5.32 -15.78 7.49
C SER A 567 4.84 -14.40 7.06
N PHE A 568 3.58 -14.08 7.34
CA PHE A 568 3.01 -12.81 6.91
C PHE A 568 3.43 -11.65 7.82
N LEU A 569 3.73 -11.89 9.11
CA LEU A 569 4.41 -10.88 9.94
C LEU A 569 5.79 -10.54 9.39
N LEU A 570 6.56 -11.56 8.97
CA LEU A 570 7.83 -11.34 8.29
C LEU A 570 7.63 -10.57 6.98
N GLU A 571 6.68 -10.94 6.14
CA GLU A 571 6.36 -10.21 4.92
C GLU A 571 5.99 -8.74 5.19
N SER A 572 5.21 -8.49 6.25
CA SER A 572 4.84 -7.13 6.66
C SER A 572 6.05 -6.31 7.12
N LEU A 573 7.00 -6.93 7.83
CA LEU A 573 8.30 -6.31 8.16
C LEU A 573 9.09 -5.98 6.90
N VAL A 574 9.12 -6.90 5.93
CA VAL A 574 9.84 -6.75 4.66
C VAL A 574 9.26 -5.59 3.86
N LEU A 575 7.93 -5.53 3.73
CA LEU A 575 7.21 -4.43 3.11
C LEU A 575 7.55 -3.09 3.76
N PHE A 576 7.44 -3.01 5.09
CA PHE A 576 7.75 -1.79 5.85
C PHE A 576 9.19 -1.31 5.61
N GLN A 577 10.17 -2.20 5.67
CA GLN A 577 11.58 -1.85 5.46
C GLN A 577 11.90 -1.51 4.00
N SER A 578 11.16 -2.06 3.04
CA SER A 578 11.36 -1.76 1.61
C SER A 578 10.97 -0.33 1.25
N PHE A 579 9.91 0.20 1.87
CA PHE A 579 9.45 1.58 1.64
C PHE A 579 10.52 2.61 1.99
N LEU A 580 11.19 2.40 3.13
CA LEU A 580 12.34 3.20 3.56
C LEU A 580 13.47 3.22 2.53
N LEU A 581 13.72 2.06 1.93
CA LEU A 581 14.90 1.87 1.11
C LEU A 581 14.71 2.34 -0.32
N ILE A 582 13.57 2.02 -0.95
CA ILE A 582 13.35 2.28 -2.38
C ILE A 582 12.70 3.66 -2.59
N GLY A 583 11.95 4.18 -1.61
CA GLY A 583 11.35 5.52 -1.63
C GLY A 583 10.11 5.67 -2.53
N ASP A 584 9.87 4.71 -3.42
CA ASP A 584 8.67 4.63 -4.27
C ASP A 584 7.74 3.55 -3.72
N PRO A 585 6.57 3.88 -3.13
CA PRO A 585 5.74 2.87 -2.46
C PRO A 585 5.26 1.73 -3.36
N SER A 586 4.80 2.04 -4.58
CA SER A 586 4.28 1.03 -5.50
C SER A 586 5.41 0.06 -5.92
N LEU A 587 6.57 0.60 -6.28
CA LEU A 587 7.73 -0.20 -6.63
C LEU A 587 8.28 -0.97 -5.42
N SER A 588 8.30 -0.35 -4.24
CA SER A 588 8.77 -0.97 -2.99
C SER A 588 7.94 -2.21 -2.67
N ALA A 589 6.61 -2.10 -2.72
CA ALA A 589 5.72 -3.22 -2.46
C ALA A 589 5.91 -4.35 -3.50
N ALA A 590 5.98 -4.01 -4.79
CA ALA A 590 6.21 -4.97 -5.86
C ALA A 590 7.57 -5.69 -5.72
N VAL A 591 8.63 -4.95 -5.41
CA VAL A 591 9.98 -5.49 -5.20
C VAL A 591 10.05 -6.34 -3.94
N ALA A 592 9.50 -5.85 -2.82
CA ALA A 592 9.46 -6.57 -1.55
C ALA A 592 8.73 -7.90 -1.67
N VAL A 593 7.47 -7.88 -2.11
CA VAL A 593 6.66 -9.09 -2.30
C VAL A 593 7.29 -9.98 -3.36
N GLY A 594 7.68 -9.41 -4.49
CA GLY A 594 8.27 -10.14 -5.61
C GLY A 594 9.51 -10.92 -5.22
N VAL A 595 10.47 -10.24 -4.60
CA VAL A 595 11.72 -10.84 -4.14
C VAL A 595 11.49 -11.81 -2.99
N PHE A 596 10.62 -11.47 -2.03
CA PHE A 596 10.28 -12.37 -0.92
C PHE A 596 9.70 -13.69 -1.43
N LEU A 597 8.73 -13.64 -2.34
CA LEU A 597 8.10 -14.82 -2.93
C LEU A 597 9.09 -15.64 -3.77
N VAL A 598 9.96 -15.01 -4.56
CA VAL A 598 11.01 -15.72 -5.30
C VAL A 598 11.93 -16.49 -4.35
N TRP A 599 12.43 -15.86 -3.28
CA TRP A 599 13.29 -16.53 -2.31
C TRP A 599 12.56 -17.60 -1.50
N ASN A 600 11.29 -17.40 -1.15
CA ASN A 600 10.45 -18.44 -0.56
C ASN A 600 10.32 -19.65 -1.49
N GLY A 601 10.14 -19.41 -2.79
CA GLY A 601 10.06 -20.49 -3.76
C GLY A 601 11.38 -21.27 -3.91
N VAL A 602 12.53 -20.58 -3.87
CA VAL A 602 13.85 -21.23 -3.76
C VAL A 602 13.95 -22.07 -2.49
N GLY A 603 13.50 -21.54 -1.35
CA GLY A 603 13.37 -22.27 -0.09
C GLY A 603 12.54 -23.54 -0.22
N SER A 604 11.40 -23.46 -0.91
CA SER A 604 10.54 -24.61 -1.18
C SER A 604 11.26 -25.68 -2.01
N LEU A 605 12.05 -25.32 -3.03
CA LEU A 605 12.86 -26.29 -3.78
C LEU A 605 13.91 -26.99 -2.91
N LEU A 606 14.52 -26.26 -1.97
CA LEU A 606 15.53 -26.78 -1.05
C LEU A 606 14.93 -27.55 0.14
N SER A 607 13.61 -27.45 0.35
CA SER A 607 12.94 -28.00 1.53
C SER A 607 13.20 -29.49 1.76
N VAL A 608 13.33 -30.32 0.73
CA VAL A 608 13.64 -31.76 0.88
C VAL A 608 15.03 -31.99 1.50
N ARG A 609 16.01 -31.15 1.14
CA ARG A 609 17.36 -31.21 1.72
C ARG A 609 17.36 -30.67 3.15
N PHE A 610 16.72 -29.54 3.37
CA PHE A 610 16.60 -28.93 4.69
C PHE A 610 15.83 -29.80 5.68
N GLU A 611 14.84 -30.54 5.19
CA GLU A 611 14.15 -31.54 5.98
C GLU A 611 15.18 -32.47 6.62
N GLN A 612 16.09 -33.10 5.87
CA GLN A 612 17.05 -34.06 6.42
C GLN A 612 17.97 -33.50 7.54
N ALA A 613 18.15 -32.18 7.63
CA ALA A 613 18.96 -31.52 8.64
C ALA A 613 18.16 -31.14 9.91
N ARG A 614 18.29 -31.89 11.02
CA ARG A 614 17.61 -31.56 12.30
C ARG A 614 17.92 -30.15 12.83
N TRP A 615 19.12 -29.62 12.58
CA TRP A 615 19.52 -28.28 12.98
C TRP A 615 18.74 -27.17 12.24
N PHE A 616 18.17 -27.47 11.07
CA PHE A 616 17.45 -26.51 10.24
C PHE A 616 16.31 -25.83 11.02
N TYR A 617 15.58 -26.60 11.83
CA TYR A 617 14.46 -26.10 12.62
C TYR A 617 14.85 -25.01 13.63
N ALA A 618 16.06 -25.08 14.18
CA ALA A 618 16.60 -24.06 15.09
C ALA A 618 17.12 -22.83 14.32
N VAL A 619 17.57 -23.01 13.09
CA VAL A 619 18.11 -21.91 12.26
C VAL A 619 17.01 -20.99 11.74
N VAL A 620 15.80 -21.49 11.46
CA VAL A 620 14.69 -20.68 10.95
C VAL A 620 14.38 -19.46 11.84
N PRO A 621 14.05 -19.59 13.15
CA PRO A 621 13.79 -18.43 14.00
C PRO A 621 15.01 -17.51 14.15
N VAL A 622 16.23 -18.05 14.13
CA VAL A 622 17.46 -17.25 14.19
C VAL A 622 17.62 -16.38 12.94
N ALA A 623 17.39 -16.93 11.75
CA ALA A 623 17.47 -16.20 10.50
C ALA A 623 16.38 -15.12 10.39
N VAL A 624 15.15 -15.41 10.85
CA VAL A 624 14.07 -14.41 10.94
C VAL A 624 14.42 -13.29 11.91
N GLY A 625 14.98 -13.63 13.08
CA GLY A 625 15.43 -12.66 14.07
C GLY A 625 16.58 -11.80 13.57
N LEU A 626 17.55 -12.42 12.88
CA LEU A 626 18.66 -11.72 12.26
C LEU A 626 18.15 -10.69 11.25
N TYR A 627 17.25 -11.09 10.35
CA TYR A 627 16.62 -10.17 9.40
C TYR A 627 15.96 -8.98 10.11
N ALA A 628 15.11 -9.24 11.10
CA ALA A 628 14.42 -8.18 11.84
C ALA A 628 15.40 -7.20 12.52
N LEU A 629 16.53 -7.68 13.03
CA LEU A 629 17.57 -6.89 13.69
C LEU A 629 18.44 -6.08 12.72
N THR A 630 18.81 -6.66 11.58
CA THR A 630 19.77 -6.05 10.66
C THR A 630 19.15 -5.26 9.52
N ALA A 631 17.88 -5.48 9.17
CA ALA A 631 17.21 -4.72 8.12
C ALA A 631 17.24 -3.19 8.35
N PRO A 632 16.97 -2.67 9.57
CA PRO A 632 17.20 -1.27 9.92
C PRO A 632 18.61 -0.75 9.59
N VAL A 633 19.64 -1.54 9.94
CA VAL A 633 21.04 -1.16 9.77
C VAL A 633 21.39 -1.13 8.28
N LEU A 634 20.95 -2.13 7.53
CA LEU A 634 21.13 -2.19 6.09
C LEU A 634 20.53 -0.97 5.41
N ASN A 635 19.31 -0.58 5.80
CA ASN A 635 18.64 0.59 5.25
C ASN A 635 19.46 1.87 5.45
N VAL A 636 19.97 2.10 6.66
CA VAL A 636 20.83 3.27 6.95
C VAL A 636 22.12 3.24 6.11
N GLN A 637 22.76 2.08 5.99
CA GLN A 637 24.05 1.94 5.28
C GLN A 637 23.91 2.03 3.75
N THR A 638 22.74 1.72 3.21
CA THR A 638 22.52 1.66 1.77
C THR A 638 21.70 2.82 1.21
N ILE A 639 21.10 3.67 2.05
CA ILE A 639 20.20 4.75 1.60
C ILE A 639 20.85 5.71 0.58
N THR A 640 22.15 5.95 0.69
CA THR A 640 22.93 6.81 -0.21
C THR A 640 23.33 6.13 -1.51
N LEU A 641 23.10 4.83 -1.66
CA LEU A 641 23.45 4.09 -2.88
C LEU A 641 22.39 4.35 -3.99
N PRO A 642 22.76 4.21 -5.27
CA PRO A 642 21.80 4.16 -6.37
C PRO A 642 20.69 3.13 -6.12
N VAL A 643 19.46 3.42 -6.56
CA VAL A 643 18.28 2.58 -6.30
C VAL A 643 18.49 1.12 -6.71
N GLY A 644 19.21 0.85 -7.80
CA GLY A 644 19.52 -0.51 -8.23
C GLY A 644 20.39 -1.28 -7.23
N LEU A 645 21.42 -0.64 -6.66
CA LEU A 645 22.28 -1.25 -5.64
C LEU A 645 21.54 -1.42 -4.30
N ARG A 646 20.68 -0.47 -3.94
CA ARG A 646 19.77 -0.59 -2.79
C ARG A 646 18.87 -1.82 -2.93
N THR A 647 18.18 -1.95 -4.06
CA THR A 647 17.31 -3.10 -4.36
C THR A 647 18.09 -4.42 -4.33
N LEU A 648 19.31 -4.47 -4.87
CA LEU A 648 20.16 -5.65 -4.82
C LEU A 648 20.56 -6.02 -3.39
N ALA A 649 21.00 -5.05 -2.59
CA ALA A 649 21.40 -5.26 -1.20
C ALA A 649 20.21 -5.76 -0.36
N PHE A 650 19.04 -5.16 -0.54
CA PHE A 650 17.79 -5.61 0.08
C PHE A 650 17.42 -7.03 -0.33
N SER A 651 17.48 -7.35 -1.63
CA SER A 651 17.19 -8.68 -2.13
C SER A 651 18.13 -9.74 -1.55
N ALA A 652 19.43 -9.44 -1.52
CA ALA A 652 20.43 -10.33 -0.94
C ALA A 652 20.21 -10.54 0.57
N HIS A 653 19.85 -9.49 1.30
CA HIS A 653 19.56 -9.58 2.72
C HIS A 653 18.29 -10.41 3.00
N LEU A 654 17.25 -10.18 2.20
CA LEU A 654 15.98 -10.88 2.28
C LEU A 654 16.09 -12.37 1.90
N ALA A 655 17.06 -12.75 1.08
CA ALA A 655 17.26 -14.12 0.64
C ALA A 655 17.35 -15.11 1.79
N LEU A 656 18.08 -14.78 2.87
CA LEU A 656 18.22 -15.66 4.03
C LEU A 656 16.86 -15.93 4.69
N GLY A 657 16.11 -14.87 5.00
CA GLY A 657 14.79 -14.96 5.63
C GLY A 657 13.77 -15.67 4.73
N GLY A 658 13.72 -15.32 3.45
CA GLY A 658 12.81 -15.93 2.47
C GLY A 658 13.11 -17.41 2.23
N ILE A 659 14.38 -17.80 2.06
CA ILE A 659 14.73 -19.21 1.82
C ILE A 659 14.34 -20.10 3.01
N VAL A 660 14.61 -19.67 4.24
CA VAL A 660 14.26 -20.48 5.42
C VAL A 660 12.75 -20.52 5.65
N ALA A 661 12.05 -19.39 5.46
CA ALA A 661 10.60 -19.31 5.63
C ALA A 661 9.87 -20.17 4.60
N GLY A 662 10.22 -20.06 3.32
CA GLY A 662 9.55 -20.78 2.23
C GLY A 662 9.79 -22.29 2.24
N ALA A 663 10.84 -22.76 2.90
CA ALA A 663 11.07 -24.19 3.11
C ALA A 663 10.10 -24.82 4.13
N MET A 664 9.58 -24.04 5.09
CA MET A 664 8.83 -24.56 6.23
C MET A 664 7.44 -25.11 5.84
N PHE A 665 6.76 -24.45 4.91
CA PHE A 665 5.42 -24.87 4.46
C PHE A 665 5.39 -26.28 3.83
N PRO A 666 6.22 -26.61 2.81
CA PRO A 666 6.25 -27.95 2.25
C PRO A 666 6.74 -29.01 3.25
N ILE A 667 7.67 -28.68 4.16
CA ILE A 667 8.10 -29.58 5.25
C ILE A 667 6.92 -29.88 6.19
N ALA A 668 6.16 -28.86 6.58
CA ALA A 668 4.98 -29.03 7.41
C ALA A 668 3.93 -29.90 6.72
N LEU A 669 3.61 -29.65 5.44
CA LEU A 669 2.62 -30.46 4.71
C LEU A 669 3.02 -31.93 4.60
N ARG A 670 4.30 -32.26 4.50
CA ARG A 670 4.78 -33.66 4.54
C ARG A 670 4.67 -34.27 5.94
N SER A 671 5.03 -33.50 6.97
CA SER A 671 5.01 -33.93 8.38
C SER A 671 3.60 -34.22 8.92
N PHE A 672 2.56 -33.58 8.36
CA PHE A 672 1.16 -33.79 8.73
C PHE A 672 0.42 -34.67 7.71
N GLY A 673 0.99 -35.85 7.42
CA GLY A 673 0.50 -36.87 6.47
C GLY A 673 -1.01 -37.15 6.48
N ARG A 674 -1.57 -37.29 7.68
CA ARG A 674 -2.96 -37.75 7.91
C ARG A 674 -4.02 -36.67 7.72
N GLU A 675 -3.63 -35.41 7.72
CA GLU A 675 -4.57 -34.29 7.64
C GLU A 675 -4.87 -33.88 6.19
N ARG A 676 -6.08 -33.37 5.96
CA ARG A 676 -6.51 -32.89 4.65
C ARG A 676 -5.78 -31.59 4.31
N VAL A 677 -5.12 -31.55 3.15
CA VAL A 677 -4.39 -30.38 2.63
C VAL A 677 -5.26 -29.12 2.64
N SER A 678 -6.52 -29.23 2.22
CA SER A 678 -7.48 -28.12 2.22
C SER A 678 -7.70 -27.50 3.60
N SER A 679 -7.75 -28.31 4.66
CA SER A 679 -7.92 -27.81 6.02
C SER A 679 -6.68 -27.09 6.52
N MET A 680 -5.50 -27.66 6.29
CA MET A 680 -4.23 -27.07 6.73
C MET A 680 -3.96 -25.75 6.01
N PHE A 681 -4.14 -25.74 4.68
CA PHE A 681 -3.93 -24.53 3.88
C PHE A 681 -4.94 -23.42 4.23
N PHE A 682 -6.20 -23.76 4.54
CA PHE A 682 -7.14 -22.77 5.05
C PHE A 682 -6.68 -22.14 6.37
N ILE A 683 -6.23 -22.94 7.33
CA ILE A 683 -5.80 -22.43 8.64
C ILE A 683 -4.52 -21.60 8.54
N ASP A 684 -3.61 -21.97 7.64
CA ASP A 684 -2.45 -21.16 7.27
C ASP A 684 -2.87 -19.77 6.76
N LEU A 685 -3.81 -19.71 5.81
CA LEU A 685 -4.34 -18.46 5.28
C LEU A 685 -5.09 -17.63 6.34
N VAL A 686 -5.76 -18.26 7.32
CA VAL A 686 -6.32 -17.54 8.49
C VAL A 686 -5.21 -16.87 9.29
N GLY A 687 -4.08 -17.55 9.53
CA GLY A 687 -2.90 -16.97 10.14
C GLY A 687 -2.39 -15.76 9.35
N CYS A 688 -2.24 -15.92 8.03
CA CYS A 688 -1.83 -14.84 7.13
C CYS A 688 -2.79 -13.64 7.15
N ALA A 689 -4.10 -13.87 7.24
CA ALA A 689 -5.10 -12.79 7.27
C ALA A 689 -5.11 -12.00 8.58
N LEU A 690 -4.75 -12.62 9.71
CA LEU A 690 -4.69 -11.96 11.03
C LEU A 690 -3.36 -11.25 11.29
N ALA A 691 -2.27 -11.74 10.70
CA ALA A 691 -0.94 -11.15 10.84
C ALA A 691 -0.86 -9.66 10.48
N PRO A 692 -1.42 -9.14 9.37
CA PRO A 692 -1.36 -7.71 9.08
C PRO A 692 -2.08 -6.89 10.15
N VAL A 693 -3.22 -7.35 10.67
CA VAL A 693 -3.91 -6.67 11.78
C VAL A 693 -3.00 -6.63 13.00
N ALA A 694 -2.42 -7.77 13.39
CA ALA A 694 -1.50 -7.85 14.53
C ALA A 694 -0.24 -6.99 14.34
N PHE A 695 0.32 -6.96 13.13
CA PHE A 695 1.44 -6.11 12.74
C PHE A 695 1.13 -4.64 13.07
N TRP A 696 -0.04 -4.15 12.64
CA TRP A 696 -0.41 -2.75 12.85
C TRP A 696 -0.71 -2.43 14.31
N LEU A 697 -1.37 -3.34 15.04
CA LEU A 697 -1.54 -3.20 16.49
C LEU A 697 -0.18 -3.08 17.17
N ALA A 698 0.73 -4.00 16.90
CA ALA A 698 2.06 -4.02 17.50
C ALA A 698 2.89 -2.78 17.13
N LEU A 699 2.87 -2.36 15.86
CA LEU A 699 3.58 -1.17 15.39
C LEU A 699 3.07 0.11 16.06
N SER A 700 1.75 0.21 16.28
CA SER A 700 1.10 1.38 16.88
C SER A 700 1.44 1.56 18.36
N PHE A 701 1.55 0.46 19.12
CA PHE A 701 1.72 0.54 20.58
C PHE A 701 3.17 0.34 21.04
N VAL A 702 3.92 -0.57 20.41
CA VAL A 702 5.21 -1.07 20.94
C VAL A 702 6.34 -0.87 19.94
N GLY A 703 6.03 -0.91 18.64
CA GLY A 703 6.96 -0.70 17.54
C GLY A 703 7.39 -1.95 16.81
N ILE A 704 8.28 -1.76 15.83
CA ILE A 704 8.69 -2.79 14.86
C ILE A 704 9.37 -4.01 15.51
N TRP A 705 10.00 -3.83 16.67
CA TRP A 705 10.70 -4.91 17.38
C TRP A 705 9.76 -5.99 17.90
N LEU A 706 8.56 -5.62 18.36
CA LEU A 706 7.58 -6.60 18.85
C LEU A 706 7.03 -7.45 17.70
N VAL A 707 6.87 -6.85 16.52
CA VAL A 707 6.50 -7.58 15.30
C VAL A 707 7.57 -8.61 14.95
N GLY A 708 8.85 -8.20 14.96
CA GLY A 708 9.99 -9.11 14.77
C GLY A 708 10.00 -10.25 15.78
N ALA A 709 9.83 -9.95 17.07
CA ALA A 709 9.74 -10.95 18.13
C ALA A 709 8.55 -11.91 17.93
N GLY A 710 7.39 -11.41 17.49
CA GLY A 710 6.21 -12.22 17.18
C GLY A 710 6.45 -13.21 16.03
N ALA A 711 7.11 -12.77 14.96
CA ALA A 711 7.51 -13.63 13.86
C ALA A 711 8.52 -14.70 14.31
N VAL A 712 9.55 -14.32 15.07
CA VAL A 712 10.54 -15.25 15.64
C VAL A 712 9.88 -16.28 16.55
N ALA A 713 9.00 -15.86 17.46
CA ALA A 713 8.30 -16.75 18.38
C ALA A 713 7.42 -17.76 17.62
N SER A 714 6.71 -17.30 16.59
CA SER A 714 5.88 -18.17 15.74
C SER A 714 6.73 -19.24 15.05
N TYR A 715 7.84 -18.85 14.40
CA TYR A 715 8.74 -19.82 13.75
C TYR A 715 9.47 -20.73 14.73
N ALA A 716 9.81 -20.27 15.94
CA ALA A 716 10.42 -21.11 16.97
C ALA A 716 9.47 -22.23 17.43
N VAL A 717 8.19 -21.91 17.63
CA VAL A 717 7.16 -22.90 17.98
C VAL A 717 6.93 -23.89 16.83
N VAL A 718 6.80 -23.40 15.59
CA VAL A 718 6.66 -24.26 14.41
C VAL A 718 7.88 -25.18 14.25
N GLY A 719 9.09 -24.65 14.39
CA GLY A 719 10.33 -25.41 14.35
C GLY A 719 10.38 -26.50 15.41
N GLY A 720 10.00 -26.19 16.66
CA GLY A 720 9.93 -27.16 17.76
C GLY A 720 8.91 -28.28 17.52
N ILE A 721 7.71 -27.95 17.02
CA ILE A 721 6.67 -28.93 16.67
C ILE A 721 7.18 -29.86 15.56
N LEU A 722 7.79 -29.33 14.50
CA LEU A 722 8.31 -30.15 13.41
C LEU A 722 9.52 -31.00 13.82
N ALA A 723 10.40 -30.46 14.68
CA ALA A 723 11.55 -31.19 15.21
C ALA A 723 11.13 -32.36 16.12
N SER A 724 10.09 -32.19 16.94
CA SER A 724 9.59 -33.26 17.84
C SER A 724 8.88 -34.41 17.12
N ARG A 725 8.45 -34.20 15.86
CA ARG A 725 7.82 -35.23 15.02
C ARG A 725 8.83 -36.04 14.19
N ARG A 726 10.12 -35.74 14.33
CA ARG A 726 11.28 -36.34 13.65
C ARG A 726 12.15 -37.12 14.62
#